data_AF-A0A368UK14-F1
#
_entry.id   AF-A0A368UK14-F1
#
_cell.length_a   1.000
_cell.length_b   1.000
_cell.length_c   1.000
_cell.angle_alpha   90.00
_cell.angle_beta   90.00
_cell.angle_gamma   90.00
#
_symmetry.space_group_name_H-M   'P 1'
#
loop_
_entity.id
_entity.type
_entity.pdbx_description
1 polymer ?
#
loop_
_entity_poly.entity_id
_entity_poly.type
_entity_poly.pdbx_seq_one_letter_code
_entity_poly.pdbx_strand_id
1 'polypeptide(L)'
;MRRRPVAGVLPDQMEKSNTKNPHSRLCFLASLSAFFWFLLLYFHFAVLRHQPTAPDPAVPITFQSQQQHQQPRKNLGFPERVSEPKEPTFPFDRALRTADNKSDPCGGRYIFVHDLPSRFNEDMLKHCRSLSLWTNMCKFTTNAGLGPPLENVNGVFSDTGWYATNQFAVDVIFSNRMKQYQCLTRDPSVAAAFFVPFYAGFDIARYLWGYNISMRDAASLDLVNWLMNRPEWKIMNGRDHFLDDDVFIWQERMRSLERKCLFSFAGAPRPDNLKSIRGQIIEQCRRSKVGKLLECDFGESKCHSPSSIMQMFQGSLFCLQPQGDSYTRRSAFDSMLAGCIPVFFHPGSAYTQYTWHLPKNYTKYSVFIQEDDIRKRNVSIEERLRQIPEEEVRIMREEVISLIPRLVYADPRSKLETLKDAFDVSVQAVIDKVTNLRKDIIEGHTDENFIEENSWKYALLDEGQREVGPHEWDPFFSKPKPETLGTYIVQLHPHGITSTSFSSKLKWHLSFIQQTISSDEDPSSRLLYSYRSAMDGFAAQLTETELEYLKNLPDVISIRPDSKLQIQTTYSYKFLGLNPARENGWYQSGFGRGTIIGVLDTGVWPESPSFNDQGMPPIPQKWKGICQAGKAFNSTNCNRKLIGARYFTKGHFSVSPFRDPEYLSPRDSSGHGTHTASTAGGVPVPLASVFGYASGVARGMAPGAHIAVYKVCWFNGCYNSDIMAAMDVAIRDGVDILSLSLGGYSLPLYDDSIAIGSYRAMEHGISVICAAGNNGPTEMSVANEAPWISTIGASTLDRKFPATVHIGNGQMLYGESMYPLNHHPMSNGKEIELVYLSEGDTESQFCLRGSLPKDKVRGKMVVCDRGINGRAEKGQVVKEAGGVAMILTNTEINLGEDSVDVHVLPATLVGFDEAVTLKAYINSTKRPLARIEFGGTVIGKSRAPSVARFSARGPSYTNPSILKPDVIAPGVNIIAAWPQNLGPTGLPEDTRRVNFSVMSGTSMACPHVSGIAALIRSVHPRWSPAAIKSAIMTTAEVTDHTGRPILDEDQPAGVFDMGAGHVNPQRALNPGLVYDIRPDDYITHLCSLGYTKSEIFSITHRNVSCNAIMKMNRGFSLNYPSFSVIFKGGVRRKMFSRRLTNVGSANSIYSMEVKAPEGVKVIVKPKRLVFKQVNQSLSYRVWFISRKRVKRGDDLVNYAEGSLTWVHSQNGSYRVRSPVAVTWKSK
;
A
#
# COMPACT_ATOMS: atom_id res chain seq x y z
N MET A 1 -7.38 -18.16 79.73
CA MET A 1 -8.44 -17.42 79.01
C MET A 1 -7.96 -15.99 78.70
N ARG A 2 -8.78 -15.13 78.09
CA ARG A 2 -8.45 -13.79 77.51
C ARG A 2 -8.03 -12.70 78.53
N ARG A 3 -7.16 -11.72 78.15
CA ARG A 3 -7.37 -10.22 78.08
C ARG A 3 -6.13 -9.31 78.36
N ARG A 4 -5.96 -8.22 77.56
CA ARG A 4 -5.36 -6.87 77.87
C ARG A 4 -3.88 -6.85 78.37
N PRO A 5 -3.19 -5.72 78.73
CA PRO A 5 -3.40 -4.24 78.58
C PRO A 5 -2.56 -3.63 77.41
N VAL A 6 -2.39 -2.32 77.09
CA VAL A 6 -2.88 -0.96 77.54
C VAL A 6 -1.89 -0.01 78.29
N ALA A 7 -1.41 1.04 77.57
CA ALA A 7 -0.97 2.42 77.93
C ALA A 7 0.25 2.76 78.85
N GLY A 8 0.94 3.90 78.58
CA GLY A 8 1.64 4.72 79.63
C GLY A 8 2.92 5.55 79.31
N VAL A 9 2.84 6.89 79.48
CA VAL A 9 3.83 7.84 80.12
C VAL A 9 5.08 8.41 79.36
N LEU A 10 5.52 9.60 79.84
CA LEU A 10 6.60 10.59 79.56
C LEU A 10 8.07 10.11 79.85
N PRO A 11 9.19 10.89 79.72
CA PRO A 11 9.36 12.36 79.55
C PRO A 11 10.49 12.92 78.59
N ASP A 12 10.45 14.26 78.40
CA ASP A 12 11.51 15.31 78.22
C ASP A 12 12.85 15.20 77.42
N GLN A 13 13.34 16.40 77.06
CA GLN A 13 14.57 16.79 76.31
C GLN A 13 14.53 16.60 74.78
N MET A 14 15.10 17.47 73.94
CA MET A 14 15.90 18.70 74.16
C MET A 14 15.68 19.76 73.05
N GLU A 15 16.19 20.97 73.22
CA GLU A 15 15.88 22.17 72.42
C GLU A 15 16.89 22.46 71.28
N LYS A 16 16.38 22.88 70.10
CA LYS A 16 17.13 23.70 69.12
C LYS A 16 16.18 24.55 68.24
N SER A 17 16.30 25.87 68.33
CA SER A 17 15.82 26.82 67.32
C SER A 17 16.98 27.16 66.34
N ASN A 18 16.81 27.74 65.16
CA ASN A 18 15.58 28.21 64.49
C ASN A 18 15.77 28.14 62.94
N THR A 19 15.54 26.99 62.30
CA THR A 19 15.89 26.76 60.89
C THR A 19 14.68 26.45 59.98
N LYS A 20 14.33 27.39 59.10
CA LYS A 20 13.25 27.24 58.10
C LYS A 20 13.69 26.26 56.99
N ASN A 21 13.13 25.05 57.00
CA ASN A 21 13.57 23.95 56.15
C ASN A 21 13.18 24.14 54.66
N PRO A 22 14.11 24.05 53.68
CA PRO A 22 13.85 24.34 52.27
C PRO A 22 12.75 23.50 51.60
N HIS A 23 12.38 22.33 52.15
CA HIS A 23 11.23 21.54 51.65
C HIS A 23 9.93 22.37 51.56
N SER A 24 9.74 23.37 52.43
CA SER A 24 8.59 24.28 52.37
C SER A 24 8.49 25.04 51.04
N ARG A 25 9.62 25.49 50.48
CA ARG A 25 9.65 26.14 49.15
C ARG A 25 9.31 25.16 48.02
N LEU A 26 9.80 23.93 48.10
CA LEU A 26 9.47 22.87 47.14
C LEU A 26 7.98 22.52 47.17
N CYS A 27 7.38 22.38 48.35
CA CYS A 27 5.93 22.18 48.50
C CYS A 27 5.12 23.37 47.96
N PHE A 28 5.57 24.61 48.20
CA PHE A 28 4.91 25.81 47.68
C PHE A 28 4.98 25.91 46.15
N LEU A 29 6.15 25.63 45.55
CA LEU A 29 6.33 25.58 44.09
C LEU A 29 5.51 24.44 43.45
N ALA A 30 5.48 23.26 44.06
CA ALA A 30 4.62 22.16 43.62
C ALA A 30 3.13 22.52 43.71
N SER A 31 2.71 23.23 44.77
CA SER A 31 1.34 23.73 44.92
C SER A 31 0.99 24.78 43.86
N LEU A 32 1.91 25.69 43.56
CA LEU A 32 1.74 26.70 42.51
C LEU A 32 1.62 26.05 41.12
N SER A 33 2.48 25.08 40.82
CA SER A 33 2.44 24.27 39.60
C SER A 33 1.13 23.49 39.48
N ALA A 34 0.70 22.81 40.55
CA ALA A 34 -0.57 22.09 40.59
C ALA A 34 -1.77 23.03 40.38
N PHE A 35 -1.76 24.23 40.96
CA PHE A 35 -2.79 25.24 40.76
C PHE A 35 -2.80 25.77 39.32
N PHE A 36 -1.63 25.98 38.70
CA PHE A 36 -1.51 26.38 37.30
C PHE A 36 -2.02 25.30 36.34
N TRP A 37 -1.70 24.03 36.61
CA TRP A 37 -2.28 22.88 35.90
C TRP A 37 -3.78 22.76 36.12
N PHE A 38 -4.29 23.01 37.33
CA PHE A 38 -5.72 22.99 37.61
C PHE A 38 -6.47 24.12 36.88
N LEU A 39 -5.87 25.31 36.78
CA LEU A 39 -6.39 26.42 35.96
C LEU A 39 -6.39 26.06 34.47
N LEU A 40 -5.30 25.49 33.93
CA LEU A 40 -5.24 25.04 32.55
C LEU A 40 -6.30 23.98 32.26
N LEU A 41 -6.43 22.96 33.11
CA LEU A 41 -7.44 21.91 32.99
C LEU A 41 -8.87 22.47 33.14
N TYR A 42 -9.11 23.38 34.08
CA TYR A 42 -10.40 24.07 34.21
C TYR A 42 -10.74 24.88 32.97
N PHE A 43 -9.78 25.59 32.38
CA PHE A 43 -9.98 26.28 31.10
C PHE A 43 -10.29 25.27 29.98
N HIS A 44 -9.59 24.15 29.95
CA HIS A 44 -9.73 23.13 28.90
C HIS A 44 -11.02 22.28 28.99
N PHE A 45 -11.62 22.13 30.18
CA PHE A 45 -12.79 21.28 30.42
C PHE A 45 -14.06 22.02 30.87
N ALA A 46 -13.94 23.20 31.50
CA ALA A 46 -15.08 24.00 31.96
C ALA A 46 -15.34 25.25 31.11
N VAL A 47 -14.28 25.90 30.58
CA VAL A 47 -14.43 27.08 29.69
C VAL A 47 -14.58 26.64 28.23
N LEU A 48 -13.68 25.76 27.72
CA LEU A 48 -13.77 25.17 26.38
C LEU A 48 -14.79 24.00 26.31
N ARG A 49 -15.88 24.10 27.08
CA ARG A 49 -16.87 23.04 27.25
C ARG A 49 -17.82 22.92 26.06
N HIS A 50 -17.36 22.26 24.99
CA HIS A 50 -18.25 21.78 23.93
C HIS A 50 -19.36 20.90 24.54
N GLN A 51 -20.62 21.33 24.39
CA GLN A 51 -21.76 20.43 24.56
C GLN A 51 -21.81 19.50 23.35
N PRO A 52 -21.98 18.18 23.54
CA PRO A 52 -22.17 17.26 22.42
C PRO A 52 -23.58 17.46 21.85
N THR A 53 -23.69 18.22 20.75
CA THR A 53 -24.87 18.19 19.90
C THR A 53 -25.01 16.79 19.31
N ALA A 54 -26.18 16.15 19.52
CA ALA A 54 -26.46 14.85 18.93
C ALA A 54 -26.43 14.95 17.38
N PRO A 55 -26.01 13.88 16.68
CA PRO A 55 -25.94 13.91 15.22
C PRO A 55 -27.33 13.96 14.61
N ASP A 56 -27.55 14.89 13.67
CA ASP A 56 -28.73 14.87 12.81
C ASP A 56 -28.77 13.55 12.01
N PRO A 57 -29.97 12.96 11.81
CA PRO A 57 -30.10 11.67 11.18
C PRO A 57 -29.73 11.76 9.69
N ALA A 58 -28.83 10.89 9.24
CA ALA A 58 -28.46 10.77 7.83
C ALA A 58 -29.69 10.45 6.98
N VAL A 59 -30.14 11.43 6.18
CA VAL A 59 -31.23 11.25 5.21
C VAL A 59 -30.82 10.16 4.21
N PRO A 60 -31.61 9.09 4.02
CA PRO A 60 -31.21 7.98 3.16
C PRO A 60 -31.09 8.41 1.69
N ILE A 61 -29.85 8.52 1.19
CA ILE A 61 -29.56 8.70 -0.23
C ILE A 61 -30.06 7.46 -0.98
N THR A 62 -31.29 7.58 -1.47
CA THR A 62 -31.99 6.49 -2.15
C THR A 62 -31.54 6.48 -3.60
N PHE A 63 -30.71 5.51 -3.98
CA PHE A 63 -30.40 5.23 -5.39
C PHE A 63 -31.66 4.76 -6.12
N GLN A 64 -32.49 5.70 -6.56
CA GLN A 64 -33.50 5.44 -7.58
C GLN A 64 -32.79 5.11 -8.89
N SER A 65 -32.79 3.84 -9.25
CA SER A 65 -32.36 3.39 -10.57
C SER A 65 -33.33 3.96 -11.61
N GLN A 66 -32.92 5.04 -12.28
CA GLN A 66 -33.69 5.60 -13.39
C GLN A 66 -33.80 4.56 -14.51
N GLN A 67 -34.98 3.96 -14.62
CA GLN A 67 -35.34 3.09 -15.71
C GLN A 67 -35.50 3.93 -16.98
N GLN A 68 -34.41 4.18 -17.70
CA GLN A 68 -34.52 4.72 -19.05
C GLN A 68 -35.24 3.68 -19.92
N HIS A 69 -36.47 4.03 -20.29
CA HIS A 69 -37.38 3.18 -21.02
C HIS A 69 -36.82 2.81 -22.40
N GLN A 70 -37.05 1.57 -22.81
CA GLN A 70 -36.91 1.17 -24.20
C GLN A 70 -37.87 1.99 -25.07
N GLN A 71 -37.34 2.68 -26.09
CA GLN A 71 -38.12 3.09 -27.27
C GLN A 71 -37.50 2.55 -28.57
N PRO A 72 -38.28 2.37 -29.65
CA PRO A 72 -38.02 1.24 -30.54
C PRO A 72 -38.01 1.54 -32.06
N ARG A 73 -37.57 0.54 -32.84
CA ARG A 73 -37.80 0.34 -34.30
C ARG A 73 -37.14 1.32 -35.29
N LYS A 74 -36.18 0.79 -36.05
CA LYS A 74 -36.06 0.73 -37.54
C LYS A 74 -34.82 -0.13 -37.82
N ASN A 75 -34.85 -1.34 -38.41
CA ASN A 75 -35.46 -1.87 -39.64
C ASN A 75 -34.95 -1.21 -40.95
N LEU A 76 -34.27 -2.06 -41.75
CA LEU A 76 -34.00 -1.98 -43.20
C LEU A 76 -33.00 -0.92 -43.71
N GLY A 77 -31.95 -1.41 -44.39
CA GLY A 77 -30.97 -0.64 -45.17
C GLY A 77 -29.85 -1.56 -45.69
N PHE A 78 -29.53 -1.48 -46.99
CA PHE A 78 -28.39 -2.18 -47.62
C PHE A 78 -27.16 -1.24 -47.72
N PRO A 79 -25.94 -1.76 -47.99
CA PRO A 79 -24.71 -1.04 -47.68
C PRO A 79 -24.17 -0.16 -48.81
N GLU A 80 -23.45 0.92 -48.47
CA GLU A 80 -22.38 1.44 -49.32
C GLU A 80 -21.37 2.32 -48.55
N ARG A 81 -20.15 2.42 -49.11
CA ARG A 81 -19.03 3.36 -48.83
C ARG A 81 -18.46 3.46 -47.42
N VAL A 82 -17.15 3.18 -47.35
CA VAL A 82 -16.23 3.59 -46.29
C VAL A 82 -16.11 5.12 -46.32
N SER A 83 -16.30 5.78 -45.17
CA SER A 83 -15.93 7.17 -44.96
C SER A 83 -14.56 7.25 -44.27
N GLU A 84 -13.72 8.21 -44.68
CA GLU A 84 -12.45 8.50 -44.04
C GLU A 84 -12.61 8.81 -42.54
N PRO A 85 -11.58 8.54 -41.70
CA PRO A 85 -11.67 8.79 -40.26
C PRO A 85 -11.85 10.28 -40.00
N LYS A 86 -12.92 10.63 -39.28
CA LYS A 86 -13.06 11.97 -38.71
C LYS A 86 -11.91 12.22 -37.74
N GLU A 87 -11.25 13.36 -37.88
CA GLU A 87 -10.31 13.84 -36.87
C GLU A 87 -10.99 13.87 -35.48
N PRO A 88 -10.27 13.51 -34.40
CA PRO A 88 -10.82 13.53 -33.06
C PRO A 88 -11.21 14.96 -32.69
N THR A 89 -12.50 15.20 -32.53
CA THR A 89 -13.05 16.51 -32.15
C THR A 89 -12.95 16.67 -30.64
N PHE A 90 -12.04 17.51 -30.15
CA PHE A 90 -11.85 17.73 -28.74
C PHE A 90 -12.88 18.74 -28.20
N PRO A 91 -13.31 18.65 -26.92
CA PRO A 91 -14.29 19.59 -26.36
C PRO A 91 -13.85 21.06 -26.39
N PHE A 92 -12.55 21.31 -26.52
CA PHE A 92 -11.92 22.64 -26.58
C PHE A 92 -11.54 23.09 -28.02
N ASP A 93 -11.86 22.32 -29.06
CA ASP A 93 -11.62 22.67 -30.48
C ASP A 93 -12.05 24.10 -30.80
N ARG A 94 -13.23 24.48 -30.30
CA ARG A 94 -13.85 25.77 -30.60
C ARG A 94 -13.13 26.93 -29.90
N ALA A 95 -12.51 26.70 -28.74
CA ALA A 95 -11.62 27.67 -28.09
C ALA A 95 -10.33 27.85 -28.90
N LEU A 96 -9.69 26.77 -29.37
CA LEU A 96 -8.49 26.82 -30.22
C LEU A 96 -8.76 27.61 -31.51
N ARG A 97 -9.88 27.33 -32.19
CA ARG A 97 -10.30 28.08 -33.40
C ARG A 97 -10.53 29.58 -33.15
N THR A 98 -10.76 30.03 -31.92
CA THR A 98 -10.75 31.48 -31.62
C THR A 98 -9.34 32.05 -31.64
N ALA A 99 -8.33 31.32 -31.17
CA ALA A 99 -6.92 31.75 -31.19
C ALA A 99 -6.37 31.85 -32.62
N ASP A 100 -6.76 30.93 -33.50
CA ASP A 100 -6.42 30.98 -34.93
C ASP A 100 -7.08 32.15 -35.66
N ASN A 101 -8.27 32.59 -35.19
CA ASN A 101 -9.03 33.66 -35.80
C ASN A 101 -8.46 35.05 -35.44
N LYS A 102 -7.45 35.49 -36.19
CA LYS A 102 -6.82 36.83 -36.08
C LYS A 102 -7.76 38.03 -36.27
N SER A 103 -9.04 37.82 -36.60
CA SER A 103 -10.06 38.89 -36.64
C SER A 103 -10.87 39.04 -35.34
N ASP A 104 -10.78 38.07 -34.40
CA ASP A 104 -11.41 38.16 -33.09
C ASP A 104 -10.47 38.86 -32.09
N PRO A 105 -10.81 40.05 -31.54
CA PRO A 105 -9.97 40.73 -30.56
C PRO A 105 -9.83 39.94 -29.25
N CYS A 106 -10.74 39.03 -28.93
CA CYS A 106 -10.68 38.12 -27.78
C CYS A 106 -10.26 36.69 -28.15
N GLY A 107 -9.82 36.47 -29.40
CA GLY A 107 -9.34 35.19 -29.89
C GLY A 107 -8.26 34.58 -29.00
N GLY A 108 -8.50 33.36 -28.50
CA GLY A 108 -7.59 32.66 -27.59
C GLY A 108 -7.47 33.26 -26.18
N ARG A 109 -8.29 34.27 -25.84
CA ARG A 109 -8.23 35.01 -24.57
C ARG A 109 -9.53 34.97 -23.76
N TYR A 110 -10.52 34.20 -24.19
CA TYR A 110 -11.81 34.09 -23.49
C TYR A 110 -11.68 33.40 -22.11
N ILE A 111 -12.28 33.99 -21.07
CA ILE A 111 -12.33 33.41 -19.70
C ILE A 111 -13.77 33.17 -19.28
N PHE A 112 -14.08 31.97 -18.78
CA PHE A 112 -15.36 31.65 -18.17
C PHE A 112 -15.27 31.67 -16.64
N VAL A 113 -16.07 32.50 -15.95
CA VAL A 113 -16.12 32.52 -14.47
C VAL A 113 -17.16 31.53 -13.96
N HIS A 114 -16.77 30.65 -13.04
CA HIS A 114 -17.69 29.75 -12.36
C HIS A 114 -18.60 30.51 -11.37
N ASP A 115 -19.91 30.36 -11.57
CA ASP A 115 -20.94 30.77 -10.60
C ASP A 115 -20.92 29.82 -9.39
N LEU A 116 -20.17 30.18 -8.35
CA LEU A 116 -20.02 29.39 -7.12
C LEU A 116 -21.19 29.64 -6.15
N PRO A 117 -21.64 28.60 -5.40
CA PRO A 117 -22.46 28.78 -4.22
C PRO A 117 -21.81 29.78 -3.25
N SER A 118 -22.58 30.78 -2.82
CA SER A 118 -22.09 31.92 -2.04
C SER A 118 -21.31 31.56 -0.77
N ARG A 119 -21.53 30.36 -0.22
CA ARG A 119 -20.78 29.81 0.93
C ARG A 119 -19.27 29.79 0.74
N PHE A 120 -18.81 29.69 -0.51
CA PHE A 120 -17.40 29.67 -0.88
C PHE A 120 -16.78 31.07 -1.02
N ASN A 121 -17.57 32.14 -1.07
CA ASN A 121 -17.08 33.48 -1.37
C ASN A 121 -17.92 34.63 -0.79
N GLU A 122 -19.04 34.99 -1.41
CA GLU A 122 -19.84 36.17 -1.08
C GLU A 122 -20.39 36.11 0.36
N ASP A 123 -20.65 34.92 0.91
CA ASP A 123 -21.05 34.75 2.32
C ASP A 123 -19.88 34.94 3.29
N MET A 124 -18.63 34.74 2.86
CA MET A 124 -17.46 35.09 3.67
C MET A 124 -17.31 36.61 3.80
N LEU A 125 -17.64 37.36 2.74
CA LEU A 125 -17.68 38.83 2.78
C LEU A 125 -18.82 39.33 3.68
N LYS A 126 -20.04 38.77 3.56
CA LYS A 126 -21.16 39.11 4.46
C LYS A 126 -20.82 38.88 5.93
N HIS A 127 -20.04 37.84 6.23
CA HIS A 127 -19.61 37.48 7.58
C HIS A 127 -18.15 37.86 7.88
N CYS A 128 -17.61 38.92 7.25
CA CYS A 128 -16.20 39.31 7.35
C CYS A 128 -15.70 39.54 8.79
N ARG A 129 -16.60 39.80 9.76
CA ARG A 129 -16.24 39.91 11.19
C ARG A 129 -15.86 38.58 11.84
N SER A 130 -16.33 37.44 11.32
CA SER A 130 -16.10 36.10 11.88
C SER A 130 -14.99 35.31 11.16
N LEU A 131 -14.19 35.98 10.33
CA LEU A 131 -13.06 35.39 9.61
C LEU A 131 -11.75 35.39 10.42
N SER A 132 -11.68 36.13 11.52
CA SER A 132 -10.59 36.04 12.48
C SER A 132 -11.06 36.52 13.86
N LEU A 133 -10.71 35.76 14.90
CA LEU A 133 -11.01 36.11 16.30
C LEU A 133 -10.24 37.35 16.79
N TRP A 134 -9.13 37.68 16.11
CA TRP A 134 -8.17 38.68 16.58
C TRP A 134 -8.25 40.01 15.82
N THR A 135 -8.76 39.99 14.58
CA THR A 135 -8.74 41.15 13.68
C THR A 135 -9.98 41.16 12.79
N ASN A 136 -10.75 42.25 12.82
CA ASN A 136 -11.93 42.42 11.97
C ASN A 136 -11.56 42.51 10.48
N MET A 137 -11.75 41.41 9.72
CA MET A 137 -11.39 41.37 8.29
C MET A 137 -12.24 42.30 7.42
N CYS A 138 -13.39 42.81 7.90
CA CYS A 138 -14.19 43.78 7.15
C CYS A 138 -13.45 45.08 6.80
N LYS A 139 -12.39 45.42 7.54
CA LYS A 139 -11.51 46.55 7.20
C LYS A 139 -10.73 46.29 5.90
N PHE A 140 -10.44 45.03 5.59
CA PHE A 140 -9.64 44.62 4.44
C PHE A 140 -10.48 44.20 3.23
N THR A 141 -11.79 43.97 3.39
CA THR A 141 -12.71 43.73 2.26
C THR A 141 -13.21 45.01 1.59
N THR A 142 -12.83 46.19 2.07
CA THR A 142 -13.15 47.47 1.39
C THR A 142 -12.34 47.63 0.10
N ASN A 143 -12.78 48.55 -0.78
CA ASN A 143 -12.11 48.86 -2.05
C ASN A 143 -11.75 47.59 -2.84
N ALA A 144 -12.77 46.77 -3.14
CA ALA A 144 -12.62 45.52 -3.90
C ALA A 144 -11.69 44.45 -3.28
N GLY A 145 -11.27 44.60 -2.01
CA GLY A 145 -10.32 43.70 -1.34
C GLY A 145 -8.93 44.30 -1.11
N LEU A 146 -8.65 45.48 -1.68
CA LEU A 146 -7.41 46.23 -1.47
C LEU A 146 -7.28 46.77 -0.03
N GLY A 147 -8.40 46.85 0.70
CA GLY A 147 -8.45 47.40 2.06
C GLY A 147 -8.62 48.92 2.07
N PRO A 148 -8.31 49.62 3.18
CA PRO A 148 -8.46 51.07 3.27
C PRO A 148 -7.26 51.76 2.61
N PRO A 149 -7.39 53.01 2.14
CA PRO A 149 -6.24 53.76 1.63
C PRO A 149 -5.14 53.93 2.69
N LEU A 150 -3.89 53.98 2.26
CA LEU A 150 -2.74 54.35 3.09
C LEU A 150 -2.56 55.87 3.09
N GLU A 151 -2.43 56.46 4.27
CA GLU A 151 -2.08 57.88 4.41
C GLU A 151 -0.63 58.14 3.98
N ASN A 152 -0.39 59.24 3.27
CA ASN A 152 0.95 59.59 2.76
C ASN A 152 1.86 60.20 3.84
N VAL A 153 2.08 59.46 4.93
CA VAL A 153 2.92 59.89 6.05
C VAL A 153 4.35 60.12 5.56
N ASN A 154 4.87 61.34 5.77
CA ASN A 154 6.20 61.79 5.35
C ASN A 154 6.51 61.65 3.84
N GLY A 155 5.50 61.64 2.97
CA GLY A 155 5.70 61.52 1.52
C GLY A 155 6.18 60.14 1.05
N VAL A 156 6.05 59.09 1.87
CA VAL A 156 6.55 57.73 1.58
C VAL A 156 5.74 57.00 0.48
N PHE A 157 4.52 57.46 0.21
CA PHE A 157 3.61 56.95 -0.83
C PHE A 157 3.25 58.08 -1.83
N SER A 158 2.33 57.83 -2.77
CA SER A 158 1.62 58.91 -3.48
C SER A 158 0.28 59.19 -2.80
N ASP A 159 -0.24 60.41 -2.95
CA ASP A 159 -1.47 60.86 -2.26
C ASP A 159 -2.74 60.09 -2.66
N THR A 160 -2.68 59.38 -3.78
CA THR A 160 -3.72 58.45 -4.27
C THR A 160 -3.09 57.13 -4.72
N GLY A 161 -3.89 56.05 -4.70
CA GLY A 161 -3.56 54.74 -5.28
C GLY A 161 -3.02 53.68 -4.31
N TRP A 162 -2.65 54.05 -3.08
CA TRP A 162 -2.09 53.11 -2.10
C TRP A 162 -3.14 52.62 -1.11
N TYR A 163 -3.18 51.32 -0.86
CA TYR A 163 -4.10 50.68 0.07
C TYR A 163 -3.38 49.72 1.03
N ALA A 164 -3.97 49.50 2.22
CA ALA A 164 -3.40 48.67 3.27
C ALA A 164 -3.89 47.22 3.16
N THR A 165 -3.41 46.52 2.13
CA THR A 165 -3.82 45.17 1.74
C THR A 165 -3.54 44.11 2.81
N ASN A 166 -4.36 43.06 2.86
CA ASN A 166 -4.18 41.90 3.75
C ASN A 166 -3.88 40.63 2.96
N GLN A 167 -2.94 39.81 3.44
CA GLN A 167 -2.52 38.55 2.81
C GLN A 167 -3.68 37.57 2.53
N PHE A 168 -4.77 37.62 3.31
CA PHE A 168 -5.93 36.75 3.13
C PHE A 168 -7.01 37.33 2.19
N ALA A 169 -6.85 38.56 1.71
CA ALA A 169 -7.82 39.26 0.84
C ALA A 169 -7.50 39.15 -0.67
N VAL A 170 -6.40 38.49 -1.05
CA VAL A 170 -5.94 38.36 -2.45
C VAL A 170 -7.03 37.79 -3.38
N ASP A 171 -7.74 36.76 -2.94
CA ASP A 171 -8.82 36.13 -3.71
C ASP A 171 -9.98 37.10 -4.01
N VAL A 172 -10.18 38.11 -3.15
CA VAL A 172 -11.22 39.14 -3.27
C VAL A 172 -10.81 40.21 -4.28
N ILE A 173 -9.53 40.59 -4.28
CA ILE A 173 -8.95 41.53 -5.26
C ILE A 173 -9.18 40.95 -6.66
N PHE A 174 -8.75 39.69 -6.86
CA PHE A 174 -9.03 38.95 -8.10
C PHE A 174 -10.48 39.00 -8.49
N SER A 175 -11.34 38.55 -7.59
CA SER A 175 -12.76 38.36 -7.89
C SER A 175 -13.42 39.66 -8.33
N ASN A 176 -12.87 40.83 -8.01
CA ASN A 176 -13.36 42.12 -8.48
C ASN A 176 -12.62 42.69 -9.71
N ARG A 177 -11.34 42.36 -9.89
CA ARG A 177 -10.56 42.67 -11.11
C ARG A 177 -11.05 41.84 -12.30
N MET A 178 -11.12 40.51 -12.16
CA MET A 178 -11.66 39.60 -13.20
C MET A 178 -13.10 39.90 -13.60
N LYS A 179 -13.96 40.38 -12.68
CA LYS A 179 -15.31 40.87 -13.01
C LYS A 179 -15.31 42.01 -14.06
N GLN A 180 -14.15 42.60 -14.37
CA GLN A 180 -13.93 43.68 -15.33
C GLN A 180 -13.04 43.27 -16.52
N TYR A 181 -12.60 42.01 -16.60
CA TYR A 181 -11.77 41.51 -17.70
C TYR A 181 -12.51 41.56 -19.05
N GLN A 182 -11.88 42.09 -20.09
CA GLN A 182 -12.58 42.44 -21.34
C GLN A 182 -13.07 41.22 -22.13
N CYS A 183 -12.40 40.07 -22.01
CA CYS A 183 -12.74 38.85 -22.74
C CYS A 183 -13.47 37.80 -21.86
N LEU A 184 -14.33 38.23 -20.94
CA LEU A 184 -15.23 37.32 -20.25
C LEU A 184 -16.24 36.67 -21.22
N THR A 185 -16.39 35.34 -21.16
CA THR A 185 -17.39 34.57 -21.90
C THR A 185 -18.43 33.93 -20.99
N ARG A 186 -19.67 33.80 -21.48
CA ARG A 186 -20.72 32.94 -20.91
C ARG A 186 -20.83 31.58 -21.59
N ASP A 187 -20.10 31.38 -22.69
CA ASP A 187 -20.02 30.13 -23.43
C ASP A 187 -18.70 29.42 -23.06
N PRO A 188 -18.74 28.33 -22.27
CA PRO A 188 -17.52 27.66 -21.81
C PRO A 188 -16.78 26.93 -22.96
N SER A 189 -17.42 26.70 -24.12
CA SER A 189 -16.78 25.98 -25.23
C SER A 189 -15.80 26.83 -26.04
N VAL A 190 -15.81 28.16 -25.87
CA VAL A 190 -14.80 29.07 -26.43
C VAL A 190 -13.73 29.47 -25.41
N ALA A 191 -13.81 29.02 -24.16
CA ALA A 191 -12.93 29.45 -23.09
C ALA A 191 -11.48 28.95 -23.27
N ALA A 192 -10.54 29.88 -23.30
CA ALA A 192 -9.11 29.59 -23.14
C ALA A 192 -8.83 29.07 -21.72
N ALA A 193 -9.47 29.69 -20.73
CA ALA A 193 -9.34 29.34 -19.31
C ALA A 193 -10.65 29.56 -18.54
N PHE A 194 -10.71 29.02 -17.33
CA PHE A 194 -11.84 29.10 -16.41
C PHE A 194 -11.40 29.82 -15.13
N PHE A 195 -12.32 30.41 -14.37
CA PHE A 195 -11.98 31.04 -13.08
C PHE A 195 -12.88 30.57 -11.93
N VAL A 196 -12.27 30.16 -10.81
CA VAL A 196 -12.94 29.81 -9.55
C VAL A 196 -12.81 30.97 -8.55
N PRO A 197 -13.86 31.80 -8.33
CA PRO A 197 -13.86 32.87 -7.33
C PRO A 197 -13.98 32.34 -5.89
N PHE A 198 -13.06 31.49 -5.42
CA PHE A 198 -13.04 30.93 -4.06
C PHE A 198 -12.15 31.75 -3.13
N TYR A 199 -12.65 32.12 -1.94
CA TYR A 199 -11.89 32.92 -0.97
C TYR A 199 -11.12 32.04 0.03
N ALA A 200 -10.20 31.24 -0.51
CA ALA A 200 -9.37 30.27 0.22
C ALA A 200 -8.60 30.92 1.40
N GLY A 201 -8.06 32.12 1.20
CA GLY A 201 -7.34 32.86 2.24
C GLY A 201 -8.22 33.17 3.45
N PHE A 202 -9.49 33.49 3.23
CA PHE A 202 -10.44 33.78 4.30
C PHE A 202 -10.97 32.54 5.02
N ASP A 203 -11.11 31.40 4.34
CA ASP A 203 -11.46 30.15 5.04
C ASP A 203 -10.30 29.62 5.87
N ILE A 204 -9.07 29.68 5.35
CA ILE A 204 -7.85 29.36 6.12
C ILE A 204 -7.72 30.31 7.32
N ALA A 205 -7.95 31.62 7.16
CA ALA A 205 -7.89 32.59 8.26
C ALA A 205 -8.85 32.26 9.40
N ARG A 206 -10.08 31.82 9.07
CA ARG A 206 -11.12 31.41 10.04
C ARG A 206 -10.66 30.24 10.91
N TYR A 207 -9.92 29.29 10.35
CA TYR A 207 -9.53 28.04 11.03
C TYR A 207 -8.02 27.93 11.37
N LEU A 208 -7.25 29.02 11.22
CA LEU A 208 -5.78 29.01 11.27
C LEU A 208 -5.19 28.51 12.61
N TRP A 209 -5.83 28.83 13.74
CA TRP A 209 -5.33 28.55 15.09
C TRP A 209 -6.36 27.78 15.93
N GLY A 210 -5.93 26.75 16.66
CA GLY A 210 -6.78 25.97 17.55
C GLY A 210 -7.66 24.89 16.89
N TYR A 211 -8.02 25.04 15.61
CA TYR A 211 -8.83 24.05 14.88
C TYR A 211 -7.99 22.89 14.32
N ASN A 212 -8.61 21.70 14.25
CA ASN A 212 -8.02 20.51 13.64
C ASN A 212 -7.93 20.63 12.10
N ILE A 213 -7.22 19.70 11.46
CA ILE A 213 -7.02 19.69 10.00
C ILE A 213 -8.35 19.51 9.26
N SER A 214 -9.19 18.57 9.70
CA SER A 214 -10.49 18.27 9.06
C SER A 214 -11.46 19.46 8.99
N MET A 215 -11.38 20.42 9.92
CA MET A 215 -12.14 21.67 9.89
C MET A 215 -11.58 22.67 8.85
N ARG A 216 -10.25 22.74 8.71
CA ARG A 216 -9.56 23.62 7.74
C ARG A 216 -9.77 23.16 6.30
N ASP A 217 -9.79 21.85 6.10
CA ASP A 217 -9.92 21.25 4.76
C ASP A 217 -11.38 21.21 4.29
N ALA A 218 -12.35 21.39 5.18
CA ALA A 218 -13.77 21.11 4.94
C ALA A 218 -14.37 21.87 3.74
N ALA A 219 -14.18 23.19 3.67
CA ALA A 219 -14.73 23.98 2.56
C ALA A 219 -13.97 23.74 1.25
N SER A 220 -12.66 23.53 1.32
CA SER A 220 -11.82 23.17 0.16
C SER A 220 -12.24 21.82 -0.44
N LEU A 221 -12.49 20.81 0.40
CA LEU A 221 -12.98 19.50 -0.04
C LEU A 221 -14.41 19.58 -0.61
N ASP A 222 -15.31 20.35 0.03
CA ASP A 222 -16.66 20.59 -0.49
C ASP A 222 -16.65 21.34 -1.84
N LEU A 223 -15.75 22.32 -2.01
CA LEU A 223 -15.53 23.00 -3.28
C LEU A 223 -14.99 22.07 -4.36
N VAL A 224 -13.97 21.24 -4.05
CA VAL A 224 -13.44 20.25 -5.01
C VAL A 224 -14.53 19.26 -5.41
N ASN A 225 -15.35 18.77 -4.47
CA ASN A 225 -16.52 17.94 -4.78
C ASN A 225 -17.55 18.67 -5.68
N TRP A 226 -17.80 19.96 -5.45
CA TRP A 226 -18.66 20.77 -6.31
C TRP A 226 -18.09 20.95 -7.72
N LEU A 227 -16.79 21.25 -7.83
CA LEU A 227 -16.08 21.44 -9.09
C LEU A 227 -15.99 20.14 -9.90
N MET A 228 -15.66 19.01 -9.28
CA MET A 228 -15.62 17.70 -9.96
C MET A 228 -16.97 17.26 -10.55
N ASN A 229 -18.08 17.83 -10.09
CA ASN A 229 -19.41 17.58 -10.67
C ASN A 229 -19.73 18.48 -11.88
N ARG A 230 -18.96 19.55 -12.13
CA ARG A 230 -19.12 20.44 -13.28
C ARG A 230 -18.61 19.78 -14.57
N PRO A 231 -19.35 19.89 -15.70
CA PRO A 231 -18.87 19.36 -16.98
C PRO A 231 -17.62 20.10 -17.46
N GLU A 232 -17.48 21.39 -17.16
CA GLU A 232 -16.32 22.21 -17.52
C GLU A 232 -15.02 21.66 -16.90
N TRP A 233 -15.05 21.38 -15.58
CA TRP A 233 -13.90 20.81 -14.86
C TRP A 233 -13.39 19.52 -15.50
N LYS A 234 -14.30 18.66 -15.98
CA LYS A 234 -13.95 17.35 -16.57
C LYS A 234 -13.21 17.45 -17.91
N ILE A 235 -13.19 18.61 -18.57
CA ILE A 235 -12.50 18.80 -19.85
C ILE A 235 -10.98 18.82 -19.66
N MET A 236 -10.47 19.55 -18.65
CA MET A 236 -9.03 19.68 -18.37
C MET A 236 -8.61 19.17 -16.97
N ASN A 237 -9.55 18.60 -16.20
CA ASN A 237 -9.42 18.27 -14.77
C ASN A 237 -8.95 19.47 -13.92
N GLY A 238 -9.53 20.65 -14.18
CA GLY A 238 -9.31 21.86 -13.38
C GLY A 238 -8.01 22.62 -13.60
N ARG A 239 -7.16 22.21 -14.55
CA ARG A 239 -5.79 22.74 -14.75
C ARG A 239 -5.71 24.18 -15.30
N ASP A 240 -6.85 24.83 -15.53
CA ASP A 240 -7.00 26.06 -16.30
C ASP A 240 -7.59 27.26 -15.53
N HIS A 241 -7.15 27.49 -14.28
CA HIS A 241 -7.61 28.58 -13.37
C HIS A 241 -6.43 29.32 -12.65
N PHE A 242 -6.52 30.64 -12.34
CA PHE A 242 -5.35 31.51 -11.96
C PHE A 242 -5.64 32.76 -11.06
N LEU A 243 -4.60 33.56 -10.62
CA LEU A 243 -4.69 34.77 -9.72
C LEU A 243 -4.03 36.16 -10.21
N ASP A 244 -4.09 37.35 -9.49
CA ASP A 244 -4.29 38.79 -10.02
C ASP A 244 -3.98 40.04 -9.09
N ASP A 245 -3.81 41.37 -9.42
CA ASP A 245 -3.57 42.29 -10.62
C ASP A 245 -3.23 43.83 -10.35
N ASP A 246 -2.03 44.35 -10.76
CA ASP A 246 -1.50 45.75 -11.09
C ASP A 246 -0.49 46.60 -10.19
N VAL A 247 0.30 47.55 -10.76
CA VAL A 247 1.50 48.20 -10.12
C VAL A 247 1.92 49.67 -10.45
N PHE A 248 1.68 50.21 -11.65
CA PHE A 248 2.76 50.96 -12.37
C PHE A 248 3.27 52.31 -11.83
N ILE A 249 2.48 53.11 -11.12
CA ILE A 249 2.87 54.47 -10.65
C ILE A 249 4.19 54.46 -9.85
N TRP A 250 4.50 53.31 -9.26
CA TRP A 250 5.59 53.11 -8.33
C TRP A 250 6.99 52.98 -8.95
N GLN A 251 7.13 52.56 -10.21
CA GLN A 251 8.45 52.32 -10.82
C GLN A 251 9.32 53.58 -10.88
N GLU A 252 8.80 54.68 -11.41
CA GLU A 252 9.54 55.94 -11.58
C GLU A 252 10.01 56.52 -10.25
N ARG A 253 9.17 56.40 -9.21
CA ARG A 253 9.55 56.76 -7.85
C ARG A 253 10.80 55.99 -7.40
N MET A 254 10.94 54.71 -7.74
CA MET A 254 12.10 53.90 -7.36
C MET A 254 13.37 54.22 -8.15
N ARG A 255 13.25 54.76 -9.37
CA ARG A 255 14.38 55.28 -10.16
C ARG A 255 14.98 56.53 -9.51
N SER A 256 14.13 57.50 -9.19
CA SER A 256 14.56 58.82 -8.69
C SER A 256 15.21 58.85 -7.29
N LEU A 257 15.13 57.76 -6.51
CA LEU A 257 15.60 57.74 -5.11
C LEU A 257 17.13 57.62 -4.95
N GLU A 258 17.69 58.48 -4.10
CA GLU A 258 19.08 58.47 -3.65
C GLU A 258 19.28 57.43 -2.52
N ARG A 259 20.22 56.49 -2.68
CA ARG A 259 20.44 55.36 -1.75
C ARG A 259 21.75 55.53 -0.99
N LYS A 260 21.65 55.85 0.31
CA LYS A 260 22.78 56.22 1.19
C LYS A 260 23.36 55.06 1.98
N CYS A 261 22.64 53.95 2.09
CA CYS A 261 23.10 52.74 2.75
C CYS A 261 23.52 51.71 1.70
N LEU A 262 24.69 51.10 1.85
CA LEU A 262 25.12 50.02 0.97
C LEU A 262 24.17 48.82 1.09
N PHE A 263 23.84 48.44 2.33
CA PHE A 263 22.89 47.35 2.57
C PHE A 263 21.96 47.62 3.75
N SER A 264 20.85 46.88 3.85
CA SER A 264 20.03 46.86 5.06
C SER A 264 19.42 45.50 5.38
N PHE A 265 19.05 45.31 6.64
CA PHE A 265 18.33 44.13 7.10
C PHE A 265 17.16 44.53 8.02
N ALA A 266 16.00 43.92 7.81
CA ALA A 266 14.90 43.95 8.77
C ALA A 266 14.75 42.56 9.39
N GLY A 267 14.89 42.42 10.70
CA GLY A 267 14.68 41.14 11.37
C GLY A 267 15.06 41.13 12.85
N ALA A 268 14.55 40.12 13.54
CA ALA A 268 14.99 39.72 14.88
C ALA A 268 15.87 38.45 14.78
N PRO A 269 16.76 38.18 15.76
CA PRO A 269 17.44 36.90 15.86
C PRO A 269 16.44 35.78 16.17
N ARG A 270 16.79 34.55 15.82
CA ARG A 270 16.06 33.32 16.19
C ARG A 270 16.97 32.45 17.07
N PRO A 271 17.14 32.77 18.36
CA PRO A 271 18.05 32.02 19.23
C PRO A 271 17.66 30.53 19.33
N ASP A 272 16.37 30.22 19.27
CA ASP A 272 15.82 28.86 19.34
C ASP A 272 16.06 28.03 18.05
N ASN A 273 16.59 28.63 16.97
CA ASN A 273 16.86 27.95 15.71
C ASN A 273 18.33 28.10 15.31
N LEU A 274 19.13 27.11 15.71
CA LEU A 274 20.57 27.04 15.43
C LEU A 274 20.94 27.10 13.93
N LYS A 275 20.01 26.80 13.01
CA LYS A 275 20.25 26.91 11.56
C LYS A 275 20.13 28.35 11.04
N SER A 276 19.44 29.24 11.77
CA SER A 276 19.10 30.60 11.33
C SER A 276 20.28 31.56 11.37
N ILE A 277 20.85 31.89 10.20
CA ILE A 277 21.89 32.90 10.02
C ILE A 277 21.49 34.35 10.35
N ARG A 278 20.23 34.61 10.74
CA ARG A 278 19.73 35.95 11.09
C ARG A 278 20.56 36.62 12.19
N GLY A 279 21.09 35.85 13.15
CA GLY A 279 21.94 36.38 14.22
C GLY A 279 23.28 36.93 13.70
N GLN A 280 23.94 36.17 12.83
CA GLN A 280 25.20 36.56 12.16
C GLN A 280 24.99 37.77 11.25
N ILE A 281 23.85 37.85 10.54
CA ILE A 281 23.49 39.01 9.72
C ILE A 281 23.29 40.26 10.59
N ILE A 282 22.61 40.15 11.73
CA ILE A 282 22.46 41.25 12.70
C ILE A 282 23.83 41.68 13.25
N GLU A 283 24.70 40.73 13.58
CA GLU A 283 26.06 40.99 14.07
C GLU A 283 26.91 41.76 13.04
N GLN A 284 26.88 41.35 11.76
CA GLN A 284 27.58 42.07 10.69
C GLN A 284 26.94 43.45 10.42
N CYS A 285 25.61 43.55 10.42
CA CYS A 285 24.91 44.81 10.17
C CYS A 285 25.13 45.84 11.28
N ARG A 286 25.17 45.44 12.56
CA ARG A 286 25.53 46.30 13.70
C ARG A 286 26.99 46.78 13.69
N ARG A 287 27.92 46.05 13.03
CA ARG A 287 29.33 46.45 12.89
C ARG A 287 29.58 47.39 11.72
N SER A 288 28.74 47.37 10.69
CA SER A 288 28.92 48.19 9.50
C SER A 288 28.53 49.64 9.72
N LYS A 289 29.30 50.57 9.15
CA LYS A 289 28.96 52.01 9.07
C LYS A 289 28.10 52.35 7.85
N VAL A 290 27.94 51.42 6.90
CA VAL A 290 27.13 51.59 5.66
C VAL A 290 25.92 50.66 5.61
N GLY A 291 25.85 49.68 6.51
CA GLY A 291 24.68 48.86 6.77
C GLY A 291 23.62 49.61 7.59
N LYS A 292 22.35 49.24 7.45
CA LYS A 292 21.24 49.79 8.24
C LYS A 292 20.32 48.67 8.73
N LEU A 293 20.04 48.66 10.04
CA LEU A 293 19.31 47.58 10.70
C LEU A 293 17.96 48.09 11.24
N LEU A 294 16.91 47.28 11.06
CA LEU A 294 15.63 47.42 11.74
C LEU A 294 15.34 46.14 12.53
N GLU A 295 15.41 46.24 13.86
CA GLU A 295 15.23 45.10 14.77
C GLU A 295 13.73 44.87 15.03
N CYS A 296 13.30 43.60 14.97
CA CYS A 296 11.88 43.21 14.92
C CYS A 296 11.42 42.42 16.16
N ASP A 297 11.83 42.87 17.35
CA ASP A 297 11.56 42.18 18.60
C ASP A 297 10.07 42.22 19.02
N PHE A 298 9.70 41.39 20.00
CA PHE A 298 8.33 41.24 20.49
C PHE A 298 7.79 42.51 21.18
N GLY A 299 7.16 43.40 20.42
CA GLY A 299 6.52 44.63 20.89
C GLY A 299 5.96 45.48 19.74
N GLU A 300 5.80 46.79 19.94
CA GLU A 300 5.52 47.75 18.85
C GLU A 300 6.76 47.95 17.95
N SER A 301 7.21 46.87 17.31
CA SER A 301 8.37 46.94 16.41
C SER A 301 8.01 47.72 15.14
N LYS A 302 8.93 48.59 14.70
CA LYS A 302 8.81 49.31 13.43
C LYS A 302 8.72 48.38 12.21
N CYS A 303 9.06 47.10 12.36
CA CYS A 303 8.89 46.09 11.32
C CYS A 303 7.42 45.77 10.99
N HIS A 304 6.47 46.12 11.87
CA HIS A 304 5.04 46.04 11.56
C HIS A 304 4.51 47.27 10.80
N SER A 305 5.33 48.31 10.62
CA SER A 305 4.99 49.52 9.86
C SER A 305 5.53 49.44 8.42
N PRO A 306 4.66 49.35 7.38
CA PRO A 306 5.10 49.33 6.00
C PRO A 306 5.93 50.55 5.61
N SER A 307 5.58 51.74 6.12
CA SER A 307 6.33 52.97 5.83
C SER A 307 7.74 52.97 6.45
N SER A 308 7.94 52.32 7.60
CA SER A 308 9.27 52.20 8.23
C SER A 308 10.18 51.20 7.51
N ILE A 309 9.64 50.05 7.09
CA ILE A 309 10.34 49.08 6.23
C ILE A 309 10.69 49.74 4.89
N MET A 310 9.70 50.38 4.26
CA MET A 310 9.84 51.00 2.95
C MET A 310 10.85 52.16 2.96
N GLN A 311 10.79 53.07 3.94
CA GLN A 311 11.78 54.14 4.10
C GLN A 311 13.21 53.61 4.36
N MET A 312 13.36 52.43 4.97
CA MET A 312 14.68 51.82 5.10
C MET A 312 15.19 51.30 3.74
N PHE A 313 14.40 50.47 3.07
CA PHE A 313 14.80 49.82 1.81
C PHE A 313 14.93 50.82 0.65
N GLN A 314 14.11 51.88 0.59
CA GLN A 314 14.22 52.99 -0.37
C GLN A 314 15.58 53.71 -0.27
N GLY A 315 16.20 53.71 0.92
CA GLY A 315 17.52 54.29 1.17
C GLY A 315 18.69 53.32 1.00
N SER A 316 18.45 52.05 0.63
CA SER A 316 19.48 51.02 0.50
C SER A 316 19.71 50.59 -0.95
N LEU A 317 20.96 50.30 -1.32
CA LEU A 317 21.29 49.63 -2.58
C LEU A 317 20.92 48.14 -2.52
N PHE A 318 21.39 47.44 -1.49
CA PHE A 318 21.13 46.01 -1.26
C PHE A 318 20.23 45.75 -0.04
N CYS A 319 19.40 44.72 -0.09
CA CYS A 319 18.49 44.37 1.00
C CYS A 319 18.63 42.88 1.34
N LEU A 320 19.02 42.57 2.57
CA LEU A 320 19.37 41.20 2.98
C LEU A 320 18.10 40.37 3.24
N GLN A 321 17.92 39.29 2.49
CA GLN A 321 16.76 38.41 2.52
C GLN A 321 17.14 36.97 2.91
N PRO A 322 17.57 36.72 4.17
CA PRO A 322 17.69 35.37 4.70
C PRO A 322 16.31 34.74 4.88
N GLN A 323 16.28 33.41 4.88
CA GLN A 323 15.07 32.58 4.96
C GLN A 323 14.02 33.10 5.96
N GLY A 324 12.75 32.98 5.56
CA GLY A 324 11.60 33.17 6.44
C GLY A 324 11.49 32.05 7.49
N ASP A 325 10.26 31.74 7.89
CA ASP A 325 10.00 30.56 8.73
C ASP A 325 9.70 29.31 7.86
N SER A 326 9.29 29.53 6.62
CA SER A 326 9.47 28.64 5.45
C SER A 326 10.61 29.16 4.57
N TYR A 327 10.87 28.56 3.40
CA TYR A 327 11.82 29.13 2.42
C TYR A 327 11.48 30.57 2.02
N THR A 328 10.20 30.83 1.72
CA THR A 328 9.62 32.14 1.39
C THR A 328 9.98 33.24 2.39
N ARG A 329 10.42 34.40 1.89
CA ARG A 329 10.71 35.59 2.70
C ARG A 329 9.89 36.80 2.26
N ARG A 330 8.84 37.16 3.03
CA ARG A 330 7.94 38.31 2.73
C ARG A 330 8.69 39.57 2.30
N SER A 331 9.72 39.97 3.07
CA SER A 331 10.44 41.21 2.83
C SER A 331 11.27 41.26 1.54
N ALA A 332 11.38 40.15 0.79
CA ALA A 332 12.02 40.13 -0.52
C ALA A 332 11.23 40.97 -1.53
N PHE A 333 9.91 40.81 -1.56
CA PHE A 333 9.03 41.66 -2.36
C PHE A 333 9.09 43.09 -1.84
N ASP A 334 8.95 43.33 -0.53
CA ASP A 334 9.07 44.68 0.05
C ASP A 334 10.38 45.39 -0.38
N SER A 335 11.50 44.67 -0.55
CA SER A 335 12.75 45.24 -1.09
C SER A 335 12.75 45.45 -2.60
N MET A 336 12.21 44.53 -3.41
CA MET A 336 12.07 44.73 -4.85
C MET A 336 11.15 45.93 -5.14
N LEU A 337 10.03 46.03 -4.42
CA LEU A 337 9.18 47.20 -4.44
C LEU A 337 10.00 48.44 -4.07
N ALA A 338 10.77 48.43 -2.99
CA ALA A 338 11.63 49.55 -2.65
C ALA A 338 12.79 49.83 -3.65
N GLY A 339 12.86 49.17 -4.81
CA GLY A 339 13.93 49.27 -5.81
C GLY A 339 15.30 48.85 -5.27
N CYS A 340 15.32 48.06 -4.21
CA CYS A 340 16.50 47.63 -3.47
C CYS A 340 16.85 46.19 -3.87
N ILE A 341 18.11 45.97 -4.27
CA ILE A 341 18.56 44.68 -4.82
C ILE A 341 18.51 43.60 -3.72
N PRO A 342 17.66 42.57 -3.84
CA PRO A 342 17.58 41.52 -2.85
C PRO A 342 18.85 40.66 -2.84
N VAL A 343 19.35 40.40 -1.64
CA VAL A 343 20.48 39.49 -1.39
C VAL A 343 19.93 38.23 -0.74
N PHE A 344 19.86 37.13 -1.49
CA PHE A 344 19.30 35.87 -1.02
C PHE A 344 20.40 34.95 -0.50
N PHE A 345 20.08 34.21 0.57
CA PHE A 345 21.02 33.29 1.21
C PHE A 345 20.74 31.80 0.97
N HIS A 346 19.59 31.50 0.36
CA HIS A 346 19.13 30.15 0.06
C HIS A 346 18.30 30.18 -1.24
N PRO A 347 18.53 29.31 -2.24
CA PRO A 347 17.86 29.37 -3.56
C PRO A 347 16.34 29.12 -3.48
N GLY A 348 15.91 28.36 -2.47
CA GLY A 348 14.52 28.23 -2.03
C GLY A 348 13.79 29.57 -1.78
N SER A 349 14.50 30.67 -1.51
CA SER A 349 13.88 31.93 -1.07
C SER A 349 13.19 32.71 -2.19
N ALA A 350 13.57 32.49 -3.44
CA ALA A 350 12.98 33.16 -4.61
C ALA A 350 13.17 32.41 -5.93
N TYR A 351 14.40 32.02 -6.27
CA TYR A 351 14.78 31.55 -7.62
C TYR A 351 14.02 30.29 -8.07
N THR A 352 13.55 29.51 -7.10
CA THR A 352 12.81 28.24 -7.28
C THR A 352 11.32 28.37 -6.97
N GLN A 353 10.85 29.56 -6.54
CA GLN A 353 9.47 29.80 -6.10
C GLN A 353 8.67 30.73 -7.02
N TYR A 354 9.31 31.69 -7.69
CA TYR A 354 8.61 32.76 -8.41
C TYR A 354 9.00 32.85 -9.90
N THR A 355 9.25 31.72 -10.55
CA THR A 355 9.82 31.64 -11.92
C THR A 355 8.93 32.23 -13.03
N TRP A 356 7.63 32.45 -12.77
CA TRP A 356 6.77 33.24 -13.67
C TRP A 356 7.02 34.74 -13.57
N HIS A 357 7.27 35.24 -12.35
CA HIS A 357 7.35 36.67 -12.05
C HIS A 357 8.78 37.21 -12.16
N LEU A 358 9.77 36.41 -11.75
CA LEU A 358 11.19 36.76 -11.75
C LEU A 358 11.94 36.05 -12.92
N PRO A 359 12.97 36.68 -13.52
CA PRO A 359 13.79 36.06 -14.56
C PRO A 359 14.50 34.79 -14.08
N LYS A 360 14.66 33.79 -14.97
CA LYS A 360 15.50 32.60 -14.70
C LYS A 360 16.94 32.98 -14.32
N ASN A 361 17.52 33.97 -15.00
CA ASN A 361 18.87 34.44 -14.69
C ASN A 361 18.83 35.39 -13.48
N TYR A 362 19.08 34.81 -12.30
CA TYR A 362 18.98 35.51 -11.02
C TYR A 362 20.02 36.62 -10.82
N THR A 363 21.21 36.53 -11.45
CA THR A 363 22.25 37.55 -11.30
C THR A 363 21.87 38.89 -11.94
N LYS A 364 20.86 38.91 -12.82
CA LYS A 364 20.34 40.16 -13.38
C LYS A 364 19.63 41.07 -12.38
N TYR A 365 19.12 40.54 -11.26
CA TYR A 365 18.29 41.30 -10.32
C TYR A 365 18.62 41.04 -8.84
N SER A 366 19.56 40.15 -8.54
CA SER A 366 19.80 39.71 -7.16
C SER A 366 21.21 39.19 -6.94
N VAL A 367 21.66 39.24 -5.69
CA VAL A 367 22.95 38.68 -5.25
C VAL A 367 22.71 37.41 -4.44
N PHE A 368 23.44 36.35 -4.74
CA PHE A 368 23.45 35.12 -3.95
C PHE A 368 24.69 35.04 -3.06
N ILE A 369 24.51 34.73 -1.77
CA ILE A 369 25.60 34.48 -0.79
C ILE A 369 25.21 33.24 0.01
N GLN A 370 25.96 32.14 -0.05
CA GLN A 370 25.52 30.90 0.58
C GLN A 370 25.36 31.06 2.10
N GLU A 371 24.24 30.59 2.66
CA GLU A 371 24.01 30.64 4.11
C GLU A 371 25.12 29.95 4.92
N ASP A 372 25.75 28.93 4.34
CA ASP A 372 26.81 28.17 4.98
C ASP A 372 28.09 28.99 5.18
N ASP A 373 28.41 29.91 4.26
CA ASP A 373 29.55 30.82 4.39
C ASP A 373 29.32 31.87 5.49
N ILE A 374 28.07 32.32 5.66
CA ILE A 374 27.69 33.21 6.76
C ILE A 374 27.69 32.45 8.09
N ARG A 375 27.21 31.20 8.11
CA ARG A 375 27.19 30.32 9.29
C ARG A 375 28.60 30.01 9.79
N LYS A 376 29.54 29.72 8.87
CA LYS A 376 30.98 29.50 9.14
C LYS A 376 31.75 30.80 9.44
N ARG A 377 31.14 31.98 9.21
CA ARG A 377 31.80 33.31 9.22
C ARG A 377 32.94 33.46 8.20
N ASN A 378 32.91 32.69 7.12
CA ASN A 378 33.88 32.76 6.02
C ASN A 378 33.78 34.05 5.20
N VAL A 379 32.57 34.65 5.14
CA VAL A 379 32.28 35.78 4.23
C VAL A 379 31.76 37.00 5.00
N SER A 380 32.39 38.15 4.74
CA SER A 380 31.88 39.48 5.06
C SER A 380 30.86 39.91 4.00
N ILE A 381 29.62 40.17 4.42
CA ILE A 381 28.54 40.61 3.53
C ILE A 381 28.86 42.00 2.96
N GLU A 382 29.42 42.91 3.77
CA GLU A 382 29.83 44.23 3.29
C GLU A 382 30.89 44.12 2.20
N GLU A 383 31.92 43.29 2.41
CA GLU A 383 32.99 43.11 1.44
C GLU A 383 32.48 42.46 0.15
N ARG A 384 31.67 41.40 0.25
CA ARG A 384 31.10 40.71 -0.91
C ARG A 384 30.21 41.61 -1.76
N LEU A 385 29.50 42.56 -1.15
CA LEU A 385 28.69 43.55 -1.86
C LEU A 385 29.52 44.72 -2.42
N ARG A 386 30.65 45.08 -1.78
CA ARG A 386 31.62 46.08 -2.32
C ARG A 386 32.42 45.56 -3.51
N GLN A 387 32.53 44.26 -3.70
CA GLN A 387 33.20 43.64 -4.87
C GLN A 387 32.40 43.78 -6.17
N ILE A 388 31.13 44.18 -6.10
CA ILE A 388 30.25 44.32 -7.27
C ILE A 388 30.46 45.71 -7.90
N PRO A 389 30.83 45.82 -9.19
CA PRO A 389 31.02 47.10 -9.86
C PRO A 389 29.75 47.97 -9.85
N GLU A 390 29.88 49.28 -9.63
CA GLU A 390 28.74 50.21 -9.53
C GLU A 390 27.82 50.18 -10.77
N GLU A 391 28.37 49.91 -11.96
CA GLU A 391 27.60 49.73 -13.20
C GLU A 391 26.75 48.44 -13.19
N GLU A 392 27.26 47.35 -12.60
CA GLU A 392 26.49 46.11 -12.41
C GLU A 392 25.41 46.31 -11.35
N VAL A 393 25.69 47.08 -10.28
CA VAL A 393 24.68 47.53 -9.31
C VAL A 393 23.60 48.38 -9.97
N ARG A 394 23.98 49.29 -10.89
CA ARG A 394 23.03 50.14 -11.64
C ARG A 394 22.13 49.29 -12.56
N ILE A 395 22.71 48.33 -13.27
CA ILE A 395 21.96 47.40 -14.14
C ILE A 395 21.02 46.52 -13.31
N MET A 396 21.51 45.92 -12.21
CA MET A 396 20.67 45.12 -11.31
C MET A 396 19.53 45.93 -10.70
N ARG A 397 19.77 47.19 -10.32
CA ARG A 397 18.74 48.09 -9.79
C ARG A 397 17.67 48.38 -10.84
N GLU A 398 18.05 48.70 -12.09
CA GLU A 398 17.05 48.94 -13.14
C GLU A 398 16.28 47.68 -13.52
N GLU A 399 16.87 46.48 -13.46
CA GLU A 399 16.10 45.24 -13.61
C GLU A 399 15.15 45.02 -12.41
N VAL A 400 15.59 45.21 -11.17
CA VAL A 400 14.69 45.13 -10.00
C VAL A 400 13.51 46.11 -10.13
N ILE A 401 13.74 47.30 -10.68
CA ILE A 401 12.70 48.28 -10.96
C ILE A 401 11.84 47.87 -12.17
N SER A 402 12.42 47.29 -13.23
CA SER A 402 11.71 46.76 -14.41
C SER A 402 10.74 45.64 -14.02
N LEU A 403 11.10 44.86 -12.99
CA LEU A 403 10.34 43.73 -12.48
C LEU A 403 9.19 44.11 -11.56
N ILE A 404 9.15 45.31 -10.95
CA ILE A 404 8.08 45.69 -10.01
C ILE A 404 6.66 45.45 -10.59
N PRO A 405 6.35 45.81 -11.85
CA PRO A 405 5.14 45.41 -12.56
C PRO A 405 4.71 43.95 -12.37
N ARG A 406 5.66 43.02 -12.35
CA ARG A 406 5.38 41.59 -12.25
C ARG A 406 5.05 41.16 -10.80
N LEU A 407 4.97 42.09 -9.83
CA LEU A 407 5.04 41.81 -8.38
C LEU A 407 4.01 42.52 -7.46
N VAL A 408 3.14 43.44 -7.93
CA VAL A 408 2.12 44.11 -7.09
C VAL A 408 0.71 43.89 -7.65
N TYR A 409 -0.30 44.14 -6.83
CA TYR A 409 -1.72 44.12 -7.18
C TYR A 409 -2.41 45.49 -6.93
N ALA A 410 -2.88 46.08 -8.03
CA ALA A 410 -3.42 47.40 -8.35
C ALA A 410 -4.95 47.55 -8.39
N ASP A 411 -5.43 48.47 -9.23
CA ASP A 411 -6.82 48.95 -9.30
C ASP A 411 -7.32 49.06 -10.76
N PRO A 412 -8.39 48.33 -11.19
CA PRO A 412 -8.75 48.17 -12.61
C PRO A 412 -9.31 49.46 -13.23
N ARG A 413 -9.57 50.46 -12.40
CA ARG A 413 -9.97 51.81 -12.82
C ARG A 413 -8.78 52.60 -13.39
N SER A 414 -7.56 52.12 -13.16
CA SER A 414 -6.30 52.66 -13.70
C SER A 414 -6.01 52.00 -15.05
N LYS A 415 -6.16 52.74 -16.16
CA LYS A 415 -5.75 52.25 -17.48
C LYS A 415 -4.23 52.23 -17.62
N LEU A 416 -3.68 51.08 -18.00
CA LEU A 416 -2.23 50.82 -18.01
C LEU A 416 -1.84 50.18 -19.34
N GLU A 417 -1.83 51.00 -20.37
CA GLU A 417 -2.00 50.56 -21.76
C GLU A 417 -0.71 49.99 -22.40
N THR A 418 0.40 49.88 -21.64
CA THR A 418 1.75 49.64 -22.22
C THR A 418 2.55 48.48 -21.64
N LEU A 419 2.29 47.97 -20.42
CA LEU A 419 3.03 46.82 -19.88
C LEU A 419 2.14 45.90 -19.05
N LYS A 420 2.57 44.64 -18.98
CA LYS A 420 1.95 43.58 -18.19
C LYS A 420 2.36 43.62 -16.73
N ASP A 421 1.42 43.35 -15.85
CA ASP A 421 1.60 43.31 -14.41
C ASP A 421 1.75 41.87 -13.87
N ALA A 422 1.58 41.65 -12.56
CA ALA A 422 1.58 40.34 -11.91
C ALA A 422 0.42 39.43 -12.36
N PHE A 423 -0.78 39.96 -12.64
CA PHE A 423 -1.90 39.28 -13.27
C PHE A 423 -1.64 38.95 -14.70
N ASP A 424 -1.35 39.92 -15.57
CA ASP A 424 -1.08 39.66 -16.98
C ASP A 424 0.06 38.66 -17.15
N VAL A 425 1.00 38.61 -16.19
CA VAL A 425 2.02 37.54 -16.07
C VAL A 425 1.42 36.22 -15.61
N SER A 426 0.61 36.15 -14.55
CA SER A 426 -0.05 34.92 -14.08
C SER A 426 -1.07 34.35 -15.08
N VAL A 427 -1.95 35.19 -15.64
CA VAL A 427 -2.87 34.93 -16.75
C VAL A 427 -2.11 34.36 -17.93
N GLN A 428 -1.08 35.07 -18.42
CA GLN A 428 -0.34 34.61 -19.58
C GLN A 428 0.42 33.31 -19.28
N ALA A 429 1.09 33.18 -18.13
CA ALA A 429 1.78 31.95 -17.76
C ALA A 429 0.83 30.76 -17.63
N VAL A 430 -0.41 30.95 -17.16
CA VAL A 430 -1.42 29.89 -17.12
C VAL A 430 -2.05 29.65 -18.49
N ILE A 431 -2.33 30.66 -19.31
CA ILE A 431 -2.79 30.48 -20.70
C ILE A 431 -1.72 29.75 -21.53
N ASP A 432 -0.45 30.09 -21.40
CA ASP A 432 0.67 29.46 -22.11
C ASP A 432 0.86 28.02 -21.62
N LYS A 433 0.81 27.78 -20.30
CA LYS A 433 0.85 26.44 -19.71
C LYS A 433 -0.34 25.58 -20.16
N VAL A 434 -1.55 26.13 -20.18
CA VAL A 434 -2.77 25.44 -20.63
C VAL A 434 -2.74 25.20 -22.14
N THR A 435 -2.20 26.14 -22.93
CA THR A 435 -2.05 26.01 -24.38
C THR A 435 -1.04 24.92 -24.71
N ASN A 436 0.10 24.88 -24.01
CA ASN A 436 1.08 23.82 -24.18
C ASN A 436 0.54 22.47 -23.69
N LEU A 437 -0.15 22.41 -22.53
CA LEU A 437 -0.86 21.20 -22.10
C LEU A 437 -1.95 20.74 -23.11
N ARG A 438 -2.63 21.66 -23.80
CA ARG A 438 -3.60 21.33 -24.86
C ARG A 438 -2.90 20.80 -26.12
N LYS A 439 -1.73 21.34 -26.50
CA LYS A 439 -0.88 20.77 -27.56
C LYS A 439 -0.37 19.38 -27.17
N ASP A 440 0.18 19.23 -25.98
CA ASP A 440 0.63 17.94 -25.43
C ASP A 440 -0.48 16.88 -25.50
N ILE A 441 -1.73 17.24 -25.14
CA ILE A 441 -2.89 16.34 -25.24
C ILE A 441 -3.27 16.00 -26.69
N ILE A 442 -3.16 16.94 -27.64
CA ILE A 442 -3.40 16.70 -29.06
C ILE A 442 -2.29 15.82 -29.68
N GLU A 443 -1.04 16.02 -29.25
CA GLU A 443 0.15 15.25 -29.62
C GLU A 443 0.22 13.88 -28.92
N GLY A 444 -0.67 13.61 -27.96
CA GLY A 444 -0.82 12.31 -27.28
C GLY A 444 0.11 12.09 -26.09
N HIS A 445 0.64 13.15 -25.47
CA HIS A 445 1.57 13.08 -24.35
C HIS A 445 0.90 13.03 -22.97
N THR A 446 1.47 12.25 -22.05
CA THR A 446 1.05 12.10 -20.64
C THR A 446 2.14 12.56 -19.68
N ASP A 447 1.73 13.10 -18.52
CA ASP A 447 2.61 13.71 -17.50
C ASP A 447 2.81 12.75 -16.31
N GLU A 448 3.27 11.53 -16.60
CA GLU A 448 3.45 10.43 -15.62
C GLU A 448 4.67 10.62 -14.71
N ASN A 449 5.49 11.64 -15.00
CA ASN A 449 6.91 11.69 -14.62
C ASN A 449 7.18 12.71 -13.49
N PHE A 450 6.14 13.25 -12.84
CA PHE A 450 6.25 14.31 -11.83
C PHE A 450 6.64 13.79 -10.44
N ILE A 451 7.81 14.21 -9.95
CA ILE A 451 8.35 13.85 -8.63
C ILE A 451 8.20 15.05 -7.68
N GLU A 452 7.38 14.90 -6.64
CA GLU A 452 7.05 15.97 -5.69
C GLU A 452 8.28 16.58 -4.98
N GLU A 453 9.26 15.78 -4.56
CA GLU A 453 10.50 16.29 -3.94
C GLU A 453 11.38 17.11 -4.93
N ASN A 454 11.21 16.91 -6.24
CA ASN A 454 11.86 17.67 -7.31
C ASN A 454 10.94 18.73 -7.95
N SER A 455 9.73 18.96 -7.42
CA SER A 455 8.72 19.89 -7.97
C SER A 455 9.28 21.27 -8.36
N TRP A 456 10.21 21.78 -7.56
CA TRP A 456 10.92 23.06 -7.79
C TRP A 456 11.82 23.09 -9.03
N LYS A 457 12.27 21.93 -9.54
CA LYS A 457 13.14 21.83 -10.73
C LYS A 457 12.37 21.89 -12.04
N TYR A 458 11.16 21.33 -12.10
CA TYR A 458 10.32 21.38 -13.32
C TYR A 458 10.03 22.83 -13.74
N ALA A 459 9.95 23.74 -12.77
CA ALA A 459 9.78 25.18 -12.98
C ALA A 459 11.01 25.90 -13.58
N LEU A 460 12.15 25.20 -13.74
CA LEU A 460 13.41 25.73 -14.29
C LEU A 460 13.73 25.20 -15.70
N LEU A 461 13.03 24.17 -16.20
CA LEU A 461 13.23 23.57 -17.52
C LEU A 461 13.06 24.60 -18.66
N ASP A 462 13.87 24.50 -19.71
CA ASP A 462 13.72 25.33 -20.91
C ASP A 462 12.61 24.82 -21.84
N GLU A 463 12.16 25.65 -22.78
CA GLU A 463 11.09 25.26 -23.71
C GLU A 463 11.51 24.02 -24.53
N GLY A 464 10.71 22.96 -24.43
CA GLY A 464 10.99 21.64 -25.03
C GLY A 464 11.74 20.65 -24.14
N GLN A 465 12.30 21.07 -22.99
CA GLN A 465 12.85 20.14 -21.98
C GLN A 465 11.71 19.57 -21.12
N ARG A 466 11.70 18.25 -20.93
CA ARG A 466 10.72 17.53 -20.06
C ARG A 466 11.36 16.72 -18.92
N GLU A 467 12.68 16.54 -18.91
CA GLU A 467 13.39 15.72 -17.92
C GLU A 467 14.18 16.54 -16.90
N VAL A 468 14.16 16.10 -15.64
CA VAL A 468 14.72 16.82 -14.50
C VAL A 468 16.07 16.24 -14.06
N GLY A 469 17.15 16.96 -14.37
CA GLY A 469 18.52 16.56 -14.03
C GLY A 469 19.01 16.94 -12.62
N PRO A 470 20.28 16.59 -12.30
CA PRO A 470 20.99 17.15 -11.15
C PRO A 470 21.12 18.68 -11.27
N HIS A 471 21.00 19.41 -10.16
CA HIS A 471 21.09 20.88 -10.15
C HIS A 471 22.10 21.37 -9.11
N GLU A 472 22.72 22.54 -9.34
CA GLU A 472 23.66 23.17 -8.40
C GLU A 472 23.06 23.48 -7.01
N TRP A 473 21.73 23.36 -6.86
CA TRP A 473 21.02 23.66 -5.62
C TRP A 473 20.57 22.42 -4.84
N ASP A 474 20.82 21.21 -5.34
CA ASP A 474 20.41 19.95 -4.70
C ASP A 474 20.87 19.82 -3.23
N PRO A 475 22.07 20.29 -2.81
CA PRO A 475 22.47 20.30 -1.41
C PRO A 475 21.54 21.13 -0.48
N PHE A 476 21.01 22.26 -0.97
CA PHE A 476 20.20 23.20 -0.18
C PHE A 476 18.82 22.63 0.18
N PHE A 477 18.27 21.74 -0.65
CA PHE A 477 17.00 21.07 -0.39
C PHE A 477 17.16 19.73 0.35
N SER A 478 18.39 19.31 0.66
CA SER A 478 18.67 18.09 1.43
C SER A 478 18.43 18.28 2.94
N LYS A 479 17.91 17.26 3.63
CA LYS A 479 17.45 17.33 5.03
C LYS A 479 18.64 17.15 6.03
N PRO A 480 19.09 18.17 6.79
CA PRO A 480 20.24 18.03 7.69
C PRO A 480 19.88 17.41 9.05
N LYS A 481 20.66 16.42 9.49
CA LYS A 481 20.51 15.68 10.76
C LYS A 481 20.98 16.51 11.98
N PRO A 482 20.45 16.26 13.19
CA PRO A 482 20.90 16.90 14.43
C PRO A 482 22.05 16.15 15.13
N GLU A 483 22.85 16.87 15.90
CA GLU A 483 23.86 16.33 16.83
C GLU A 483 23.20 15.69 18.07
N THR A 484 22.64 14.49 17.90
CA THR A 484 22.10 13.68 19.00
C THR A 484 23.11 12.65 19.47
N LEU A 485 23.21 12.41 20.78
CA LEU A 485 23.88 11.23 21.33
C LEU A 485 23.27 9.95 20.74
N GLY A 486 24.03 9.27 19.89
CA GLY A 486 23.66 7.98 19.35
C GLY A 486 24.10 6.87 20.29
N THR A 487 23.29 5.82 20.43
CA THR A 487 23.77 4.57 21.03
C THR A 487 24.60 3.82 19.98
N TYR A 488 25.83 3.44 20.34
CA TYR A 488 26.71 2.67 19.47
C TYR A 488 27.29 1.45 20.19
N ILE A 489 27.45 0.37 19.44
CA ILE A 489 28.10 -0.87 19.84
C ILE A 489 29.54 -0.84 19.30
N VAL A 490 30.50 -0.64 20.20
CA VAL A 490 31.94 -0.65 19.96
C VAL A 490 32.48 -2.07 20.19
N GLN A 491 33.11 -2.64 19.17
CA GLN A 491 33.77 -3.95 19.23
C GLN A 491 35.28 -3.75 19.36
N LEU A 492 35.88 -4.34 20.39
CA LEU A 492 37.32 -4.28 20.65
C LEU A 492 38.04 -5.57 20.23
N HIS A 493 39.36 -5.50 20.04
CA HIS A 493 40.19 -6.66 19.77
C HIS A 493 40.31 -7.56 21.02
N PRO A 494 40.00 -8.88 20.96
CA PRO A 494 40.06 -9.76 22.13
C PRO A 494 41.45 -9.87 22.79
N HIS A 495 42.49 -9.53 22.04
CA HIS A 495 43.88 -9.38 22.49
C HIS A 495 44.37 -7.95 22.23
N GLY A 496 43.60 -6.94 22.63
CA GLY A 496 43.98 -5.53 22.47
C GLY A 496 45.26 -5.20 23.23
N ILE A 497 46.13 -4.39 22.63
CA ILE A 497 47.46 -4.04 23.13
C ILE A 497 47.36 -3.39 24.52
N THR A 498 46.35 -2.54 24.74
CA THR A 498 46.15 -1.83 26.01
C THR A 498 45.47 -2.67 27.09
N SER A 499 44.93 -3.85 26.76
CA SER A 499 44.08 -4.65 27.66
C SER A 499 44.80 -5.14 28.92
N THR A 500 46.12 -5.39 28.82
CA THR A 500 46.96 -5.87 29.93
C THR A 500 47.25 -4.79 30.97
N SER A 501 47.08 -3.50 30.64
CA SER A 501 47.31 -2.38 31.56
C SER A 501 46.18 -2.18 32.59
N PHE A 502 45.05 -2.90 32.48
CA PHE A 502 43.86 -2.69 33.31
C PHE A 502 43.50 -3.91 34.16
N SER A 503 43.17 -3.68 35.43
CA SER A 503 42.79 -4.73 36.39
C SER A 503 41.44 -5.41 36.10
N SER A 504 40.66 -4.97 35.11
CA SER A 504 39.49 -5.69 34.59
C SER A 504 39.08 -5.19 33.21
N LYS A 505 38.42 -6.05 32.41
CA LYS A 505 37.84 -5.63 31.12
C LYS A 505 36.84 -4.47 31.24
N LEU A 506 36.13 -4.33 32.36
CA LEU A 506 35.24 -3.17 32.58
C LEU A 506 36.04 -1.85 32.70
N LYS A 507 37.15 -1.84 33.45
CA LYS A 507 38.03 -0.66 33.54
C LYS A 507 38.68 -0.35 32.19
N TRP A 508 39.06 -1.40 31.43
CA TRP A 508 39.57 -1.27 30.08
C TRP A 508 38.54 -0.62 29.14
N HIS A 509 37.28 -1.06 29.16
CA HIS A 509 36.23 -0.47 28.30
C HIS A 509 35.92 0.99 28.69
N LEU A 510 35.90 1.31 29.99
CA LEU A 510 35.69 2.67 30.48
C LEU A 510 36.81 3.64 30.06
N SER A 511 38.06 3.18 29.87
CA SER A 511 39.16 4.07 29.50
C SER A 511 39.05 4.59 28.06
N PHE A 512 38.39 3.87 27.14
CA PHE A 512 38.07 4.40 25.79
C PHE A 512 37.08 5.57 25.86
N ILE A 513 36.06 5.45 26.71
CA ILE A 513 35.07 6.52 26.94
C ILE A 513 35.75 7.70 27.64
N GLN A 514 36.63 7.44 28.62
CA GLN A 514 37.39 8.49 29.32
C GLN A 514 38.35 9.28 28.40
N GLN A 515 38.79 8.71 27.28
CA GLN A 515 39.61 9.40 26.28
C GLN A 515 38.80 10.30 25.33
N THR A 516 37.46 10.22 25.34
CA THR A 516 36.59 10.93 24.38
C THR A 516 35.70 12.01 24.99
N ILE A 517 35.38 11.93 26.29
CA ILE A 517 34.53 12.91 26.98
C ILE A 517 35.36 13.98 27.72
N SER A 518 34.70 15.05 28.15
CA SER A 518 35.32 16.07 29.02
C SER A 518 35.76 15.47 30.37
N SER A 519 36.80 16.05 30.99
CA SER A 519 37.27 15.68 32.33
C SER A 519 36.20 15.74 33.43
N ASP A 520 35.13 16.48 33.17
CA ASP A 520 34.06 16.78 34.13
C ASP A 520 32.87 15.80 34.01
N GLU A 521 32.84 14.93 32.99
CA GLU A 521 31.85 13.86 32.84
C GLU A 521 32.40 12.51 33.37
N ASP A 522 31.54 11.73 34.02
CA ASP A 522 31.86 10.35 34.42
C ASP A 522 31.72 9.39 33.21
N PRO A 523 32.79 8.66 32.81
CA PRO A 523 32.71 7.65 31.74
C PRO A 523 31.68 6.55 31.98
N SER A 524 31.31 6.28 33.24
CA SER A 524 30.26 5.32 33.56
C SER A 524 28.87 5.76 33.13
N SER A 525 28.62 7.08 33.04
CA SER A 525 27.32 7.64 32.65
C SER A 525 26.97 7.40 31.18
N ARG A 526 27.98 7.33 30.29
CA ARG A 526 27.81 7.02 28.86
C ARG A 526 27.75 5.52 28.57
N LEU A 527 28.23 4.66 29.48
CA LEU A 527 28.34 3.22 29.27
C LEU A 527 26.99 2.51 29.50
N LEU A 528 26.44 1.89 28.46
CA LEU A 528 25.20 1.12 28.53
C LEU A 528 25.45 -0.35 28.90
N TYR A 529 26.43 -0.99 28.24
CA TYR A 529 26.77 -2.40 28.47
C TYR A 529 28.26 -2.68 28.23
N SER A 530 28.82 -3.63 28.97
CA SER A 530 30.19 -4.13 28.80
C SER A 530 30.16 -5.60 28.41
N TYR A 531 30.64 -5.93 27.20
CA TYR A 531 30.58 -7.25 26.60
C TYR A 531 31.92 -7.99 26.75
N ARG A 532 31.86 -9.29 27.07
CA ARG A 532 33.04 -10.12 27.36
C ARG A 532 32.88 -11.60 26.98
N SER A 533 31.95 -11.90 26.08
CA SER A 533 31.49 -13.28 25.82
C SER A 533 30.89 -13.50 24.42
N ALA A 534 30.00 -12.61 23.96
CA ALA A 534 29.56 -12.61 22.56
C ALA A 534 30.59 -11.94 21.65
N MET A 535 31.24 -10.91 22.18
CA MET A 535 32.45 -10.26 21.69
C MET A 535 33.13 -9.60 22.91
N ASP A 536 34.33 -9.05 22.71
CA ASP A 536 34.88 -8.01 23.60
C ASP A 536 34.53 -6.62 23.07
N GLY A 537 34.32 -5.67 23.99
CA GLY A 537 33.86 -4.32 23.69
C GLY A 537 32.66 -3.88 24.53
N PHE A 538 31.94 -2.86 24.09
CA PHE A 538 30.91 -2.20 24.89
C PHE A 538 29.82 -1.55 24.03
N ALA A 539 28.70 -1.20 24.65
CA ALA A 539 27.73 -0.26 24.09
C ALA A 539 27.76 1.03 24.90
N ALA A 540 27.77 2.18 24.23
CA ALA A 540 27.81 3.50 24.87
C ALA A 540 27.02 4.55 24.08
N GLN A 541 26.67 5.65 24.74
CA GLN A 541 26.11 6.84 24.10
C GLN A 541 27.22 7.82 23.71
N LEU A 542 27.37 8.06 22.39
CA LEU A 542 28.46 8.87 21.83
C LEU A 542 27.92 9.98 20.92
N THR A 543 28.65 11.08 20.81
CA THR A 543 28.51 12.02 19.68
C THR A 543 29.19 11.48 18.42
N GLU A 544 28.89 12.06 17.25
CA GLU A 544 29.52 11.67 15.99
C GLU A 544 31.04 11.95 16.01
N THR A 545 31.46 13.04 16.67
CA THR A 545 32.88 13.39 16.93
C THR A 545 33.58 12.42 17.90
N GLU A 546 32.93 12.01 19.00
CA GLU A 546 33.47 10.98 19.91
C GLU A 546 33.65 9.64 19.17
N LEU A 547 32.71 9.31 18.29
CA LEU A 547 32.76 8.11 17.44
C LEU A 547 33.87 8.18 16.37
N GLU A 548 34.16 9.35 15.79
CA GLU A 548 35.31 9.50 14.89
C GLU A 548 36.65 9.34 15.60
N TYR A 549 36.77 9.83 16.84
CA TYR A 549 37.96 9.60 17.66
C TYR A 549 38.16 8.10 17.93
N LEU A 550 37.12 7.39 18.39
CA LEU A 550 37.22 5.95 18.71
C LEU A 550 37.56 5.07 17.49
N LYS A 551 37.10 5.43 16.27
CA LYS A 551 37.47 4.69 15.03
C LYS A 551 38.98 4.59 14.81
N ASN A 552 39.76 5.56 15.32
CA ASN A 552 41.20 5.66 15.08
C ASN A 552 42.05 4.98 16.16
N LEU A 553 41.45 4.40 17.21
CA LEU A 553 42.20 3.74 18.28
C LEU A 553 42.55 2.29 17.90
N PRO A 554 43.79 1.82 18.13
CA PRO A 554 44.30 0.57 17.56
C PRO A 554 43.59 -0.71 18.07
N ASP A 555 42.95 -0.64 19.23
CA ASP A 555 42.21 -1.76 19.82
C ASP A 555 40.73 -1.82 19.38
N VAL A 556 40.23 -0.85 18.60
CA VAL A 556 38.85 -0.79 18.12
C VAL A 556 38.73 -1.46 16.75
N ILE A 557 38.03 -2.60 16.68
CA ILE A 557 37.78 -3.32 15.42
C ILE A 557 36.69 -2.61 14.60
N SER A 558 35.59 -2.20 15.25
CA SER A 558 34.45 -1.59 14.55
C SER A 558 33.47 -0.93 15.53
N ILE A 559 32.72 0.05 15.03
CA ILE A 559 31.65 0.74 15.77
C ILE A 559 30.38 0.69 14.92
N ARG A 560 29.23 0.33 15.52
CA ARG A 560 27.95 0.15 14.82
C ARG A 560 26.83 0.89 15.56
N PRO A 561 25.98 1.69 14.88
CA PRO A 561 24.83 2.32 15.52
C PRO A 561 23.79 1.27 15.95
N ASP A 562 23.27 1.42 17.16
CA ASP A 562 22.11 0.65 17.62
C ASP A 562 20.85 1.04 16.82
N SER A 563 19.99 0.07 16.57
CA SER A 563 18.97 0.13 15.52
C SER A 563 17.64 -0.45 15.97
N LYS A 564 16.63 0.43 16.13
CA LYS A 564 15.27 0.06 16.54
C LYS A 564 14.51 -0.65 15.40
N LEU A 565 14.52 -1.98 15.41
CA LEU A 565 13.79 -2.81 14.45
C LEU A 565 12.28 -2.92 14.78
N GLN A 566 11.43 -3.05 13.75
CA GLN A 566 9.98 -3.25 13.85
C GLN A 566 9.56 -4.62 13.27
N ILE A 567 8.32 -5.08 13.53
CA ILE A 567 7.91 -6.50 13.34
C ILE A 567 6.64 -6.65 12.47
N GLN A 568 6.72 -7.52 11.45
CA GLN A 568 5.73 -7.94 10.45
C GLN A 568 5.65 -9.49 10.25
N THR A 569 6.07 -10.08 9.11
CA THR A 569 5.47 -11.26 8.43
C THR A 569 4.02 -11.41 8.83
N THR A 570 3.68 -12.44 9.59
CA THR A 570 2.37 -12.79 10.15
C THR A 570 1.19 -12.94 9.19
N TYR A 571 1.21 -12.37 8.00
CA TYR A 571 0.00 -11.66 7.62
C TYR A 571 -1.19 -12.54 7.20
N SER A 572 -0.99 -13.69 6.56
CA SER A 572 -2.13 -14.48 6.04
C SER A 572 -3.10 -14.94 7.12
N TYR A 573 -2.63 -15.25 8.34
CA TYR A 573 -3.54 -15.57 9.45
C TYR A 573 -4.33 -14.34 9.92
N LYS A 574 -3.72 -13.15 9.93
CA LYS A 574 -4.38 -11.88 10.32
C LYS A 574 -5.43 -11.47 9.30
N PHE A 575 -5.11 -11.61 8.01
CA PHE A 575 -6.02 -11.41 6.89
C PHE A 575 -7.25 -12.34 6.97
N LEU A 576 -7.03 -13.59 7.39
CA LEU A 576 -8.09 -14.55 7.71
C LEU A 576 -8.78 -14.31 9.07
N GLY A 577 -8.58 -13.15 9.70
CA GLY A 577 -9.21 -12.75 10.96
C GLY A 577 -8.74 -13.51 12.20
N LEU A 578 -7.75 -14.41 12.09
CA LEU A 578 -7.22 -15.16 13.23
C LEU A 578 -6.26 -14.30 14.06
N ASN A 579 -6.38 -14.37 15.39
CA ASN A 579 -5.52 -13.64 16.33
C ASN A 579 -5.56 -14.31 17.72
N PRO A 580 -4.62 -14.03 18.64
CA PRO A 580 -4.53 -14.74 19.91
C PRO A 580 -5.48 -14.23 21.02
N ALA A 581 -6.46 -13.36 20.72
CA ALA A 581 -7.41 -12.87 21.72
C ALA A 581 -8.39 -13.97 22.18
N ARG A 582 -8.89 -13.87 23.41
CA ARG A 582 -9.75 -14.91 24.04
C ARG A 582 -11.04 -15.20 23.28
N GLU A 583 -11.58 -14.21 22.59
CA GLU A 583 -12.83 -14.34 21.82
C GLU A 583 -12.61 -14.88 20.40
N ASN A 584 -11.36 -14.91 19.93
CA ASN A 584 -11.02 -15.36 18.58
C ASN A 584 -11.03 -16.89 18.44
N GLY A 585 -11.32 -17.35 17.23
CA GLY A 585 -11.41 -18.76 16.87
C GLY A 585 -10.17 -19.59 17.22
N TRP A 586 -8.97 -19.00 17.23
CA TRP A 586 -7.76 -19.67 17.72
C TRP A 586 -7.79 -20.02 19.21
N TYR A 587 -8.33 -19.13 20.05
CA TYR A 587 -8.48 -19.43 21.47
C TYR A 587 -9.60 -20.45 21.69
N GLN A 588 -10.73 -20.27 20.99
CA GLN A 588 -11.88 -21.19 21.04
C GLN A 588 -11.50 -22.62 20.60
N SER A 589 -10.64 -22.78 19.60
CA SER A 589 -10.17 -24.08 19.10
C SER A 589 -8.93 -24.63 19.81
N GLY A 590 -8.41 -23.92 20.82
CA GLY A 590 -7.16 -24.26 21.48
C GLY A 590 -5.99 -24.38 20.49
N PHE A 591 -5.97 -23.56 19.44
CA PHE A 591 -5.01 -23.57 18.33
C PHE A 591 -4.93 -24.89 17.52
N GLY A 592 -5.96 -25.73 17.57
CA GLY A 592 -5.98 -27.04 16.89
C GLY A 592 -5.36 -28.21 17.68
N ARG A 593 -5.11 -28.04 18.99
CA ARG A 593 -4.45 -29.04 19.84
C ARG A 593 -5.13 -30.42 19.79
N GLY A 594 -4.30 -31.47 19.74
CA GLY A 594 -4.73 -32.87 19.73
C GLY A 594 -5.19 -33.40 18.35
N THR A 595 -5.28 -32.55 17.33
CA THR A 595 -5.54 -32.98 15.94
C THR A 595 -4.25 -33.29 15.20
N ILE A 596 -4.33 -34.17 14.19
CA ILE A 596 -3.18 -34.61 13.40
C ILE A 596 -3.41 -34.29 11.92
N ILE A 597 -2.52 -33.49 11.32
CA ILE A 597 -2.52 -33.18 9.88
C ILE A 597 -1.45 -34.03 9.20
N GLY A 598 -1.87 -34.98 8.36
CA GLY A 598 -1.01 -35.68 7.41
C GLY A 598 -0.79 -34.83 6.15
N VAL A 599 0.47 -34.63 5.76
CA VAL A 599 0.85 -33.84 4.59
C VAL A 599 1.50 -34.77 3.56
N LEU A 600 0.93 -34.84 2.35
CA LEU A 600 1.46 -35.65 1.22
C LEU A 600 2.09 -34.70 0.19
N ASP A 601 3.42 -34.71 0.12
CA ASP A 601 4.20 -33.65 -0.52
C ASP A 601 5.67 -34.09 -0.79
N THR A 602 6.62 -33.16 -0.96
CA THR A 602 8.06 -33.39 -1.22
C THR A 602 8.89 -33.74 0.02
N GLY A 603 8.27 -33.86 1.20
CA GLY A 603 8.93 -34.15 2.48
C GLY A 603 8.93 -32.97 3.45
N VAL A 604 9.86 -32.95 4.40
CA VAL A 604 9.97 -31.88 5.40
C VAL A 604 11.43 -31.58 5.79
N TRP A 605 11.72 -30.32 6.11
CA TRP A 605 12.95 -29.89 6.76
C TRP A 605 12.74 -29.78 8.29
N PRO A 606 12.99 -30.84 9.07
CA PRO A 606 12.60 -30.93 10.48
C PRO A 606 13.34 -29.94 11.39
N GLU A 607 14.54 -29.47 11.00
CA GLU A 607 15.30 -28.46 11.73
C GLU A 607 14.72 -27.04 11.58
N SER A 608 13.66 -26.85 10.78
CA SER A 608 13.00 -25.54 10.71
C SER A 608 12.40 -25.18 12.08
N PRO A 609 12.59 -23.95 12.60
CA PRO A 609 11.95 -23.50 13.83
C PRO A 609 10.41 -23.62 13.82
N SER A 610 9.79 -23.70 12.63
CA SER A 610 8.35 -23.93 12.47
C SER A 610 7.88 -25.31 12.93
N PHE A 611 8.81 -26.26 13.16
CA PHE A 611 8.54 -27.60 13.70
C PHE A 611 9.15 -27.83 15.09
N ASN A 612 9.49 -26.76 15.81
CA ASN A 612 9.83 -26.83 17.23
C ASN A 612 8.60 -27.30 18.05
N ASP A 613 8.82 -28.09 19.11
CA ASP A 613 7.75 -28.72 19.91
C ASP A 613 7.48 -28.05 21.27
N GLN A 614 8.12 -26.92 21.55
CA GLN A 614 7.93 -26.16 22.78
C GLN A 614 6.46 -25.75 22.96
N GLY A 615 5.85 -26.18 24.06
CA GLY A 615 4.44 -25.91 24.37
C GLY A 615 3.43 -26.83 23.67
N MET A 616 3.85 -27.72 22.78
CA MET A 616 2.97 -28.72 22.17
C MET A 616 2.36 -29.66 23.23
N PRO A 617 1.10 -30.12 23.04
CA PRO A 617 0.53 -31.19 23.85
C PRO A 617 1.28 -32.53 23.62
N PRO A 618 1.07 -33.54 24.49
CA PRO A 618 1.50 -34.91 24.22
C PRO A 618 0.93 -35.45 22.90
N ILE A 619 1.62 -36.42 22.30
CA ILE A 619 1.17 -37.08 21.06
C ILE A 619 -0.17 -37.81 21.33
N PRO A 620 -1.19 -37.69 20.45
CA PRO A 620 -2.49 -38.30 20.70
C PRO A 620 -2.42 -39.82 20.67
N GLN A 621 -3.01 -40.50 21.66
CA GLN A 621 -2.92 -41.96 21.84
C GLN A 621 -3.48 -42.82 20.68
N LYS A 622 -4.18 -42.21 19.71
CA LYS A 622 -4.64 -42.86 18.47
C LYS A 622 -3.55 -42.99 17.40
N TRP A 623 -2.45 -42.23 17.54
CA TRP A 623 -1.36 -42.17 16.58
C TRP A 623 -0.56 -43.47 16.55
N LYS A 624 -0.33 -43.99 15.34
CA LYS A 624 0.39 -45.26 15.09
C LYS A 624 1.53 -45.12 14.07
N GLY A 625 1.72 -43.92 13.52
CA GLY A 625 2.78 -43.64 12.57
C GLY A 625 4.18 -43.56 13.22
N ILE A 626 5.20 -43.53 12.36
CA ILE A 626 6.61 -43.68 12.75
C ILE A 626 7.49 -42.54 12.23
N CYS A 627 8.67 -42.40 12.82
CA CYS A 627 9.76 -41.61 12.25
C CYS A 627 10.66 -42.54 11.41
N GLN A 628 10.50 -42.53 10.09
CA GLN A 628 11.22 -43.42 9.18
C GLN A 628 12.63 -42.87 8.91
N ALA A 629 13.66 -43.55 9.43
CA ALA A 629 15.05 -43.19 9.19
C ALA A 629 15.46 -43.36 7.70
N GLY A 630 16.50 -42.64 7.29
CA GLY A 630 17.07 -42.68 5.94
C GLY A 630 18.24 -41.71 5.76
N LYS A 631 18.60 -41.39 4.51
CA LYS A 631 19.68 -40.43 4.20
C LYS A 631 19.41 -39.07 4.88
N ALA A 632 20.30 -38.68 5.80
CA ALA A 632 20.22 -37.46 6.61
C ALA A 632 18.91 -37.27 7.40
N PHE A 633 18.28 -38.36 7.86
CA PHE A 633 17.07 -38.30 8.68
C PHE A 633 17.02 -39.49 9.66
N ASN A 634 16.77 -39.26 10.94
CA ASN A 634 16.71 -40.30 11.97
C ASN A 634 15.55 -40.04 12.96
N SER A 635 15.41 -40.85 14.01
CA SER A 635 14.29 -40.76 14.97
C SER A 635 14.22 -39.43 15.73
N THR A 636 15.32 -38.71 15.95
CA THR A 636 15.33 -37.41 16.65
C THR A 636 14.82 -36.26 15.77
N ASN A 637 14.67 -36.49 14.46
CA ASN A 637 14.02 -35.52 13.57
C ASN A 637 12.50 -35.45 13.75
N CYS A 638 11.89 -36.39 14.49
CA CYS A 638 10.50 -36.32 14.92
C CYS A 638 10.41 -35.95 16.41
N ASN A 639 9.39 -35.18 16.77
CA ASN A 639 9.18 -34.62 18.11
C ASN A 639 7.66 -34.48 18.37
N ARG A 640 7.19 -33.78 19.42
CA ARG A 640 5.74 -33.62 19.64
C ARG A 640 5.05 -32.72 18.60
N LYS A 641 5.81 -32.03 17.74
CA LYS A 641 5.27 -31.22 16.65
C LYS A 641 5.18 -32.01 15.35
N LEU A 642 6.32 -32.49 14.84
CA LEU A 642 6.41 -33.43 13.73
C LEU A 642 6.41 -34.85 14.30
N ILE A 643 5.23 -35.45 14.47
CA ILE A 643 5.04 -36.70 15.24
C ILE A 643 5.36 -37.97 14.45
N GLY A 644 5.60 -37.84 13.15
CA GLY A 644 6.15 -38.88 12.30
C GLY A 644 6.39 -38.39 10.89
N ALA A 645 7.25 -39.10 10.17
CA ALA A 645 7.69 -38.73 8.84
C ALA A 645 8.05 -40.00 8.07
N ARG A 646 7.55 -40.15 6.85
CA ARG A 646 7.68 -41.35 6.01
C ARG A 646 7.97 -40.95 4.56
N TYR A 647 8.50 -41.89 3.77
CA TYR A 647 8.79 -41.64 2.35
C TYR A 647 8.53 -42.88 1.49
N PHE A 648 8.06 -42.63 0.27
CA PHE A 648 7.61 -43.63 -0.70
C PHE A 648 8.29 -43.35 -2.05
N THR A 649 9.09 -44.31 -2.52
CA THR A 649 9.93 -44.20 -3.75
C THR A 649 9.70 -45.34 -4.73
N LYS A 650 8.70 -46.21 -4.52
CA LYS A 650 8.58 -47.46 -5.30
C LYS A 650 8.04 -47.20 -6.70
N GLY A 651 7.12 -46.25 -6.85
CA GLY A 651 6.70 -45.75 -8.16
C GLY A 651 7.78 -44.90 -8.82
N HIS A 652 8.37 -43.97 -8.05
CA HIS A 652 9.47 -43.13 -8.51
C HIS A 652 10.63 -43.95 -9.11
N PHE A 653 11.16 -44.95 -8.39
CA PHE A 653 12.25 -45.80 -8.86
C PHE A 653 11.87 -46.77 -9.99
N SER A 654 10.58 -47.09 -10.18
CA SER A 654 10.17 -47.91 -11.34
C SER A 654 10.18 -47.15 -12.67
N VAL A 655 10.23 -45.81 -12.62
CA VAL A 655 10.29 -44.93 -13.81
C VAL A 655 11.65 -44.26 -13.95
N SER A 656 12.27 -43.82 -12.84
CA SER A 656 13.63 -43.29 -12.81
C SER A 656 14.55 -44.15 -11.93
N PRO A 657 15.31 -45.10 -12.49
CA PRO A 657 16.32 -45.85 -11.75
C PRO A 657 17.58 -45.01 -11.44
N PHE A 658 17.75 -43.87 -12.14
CA PHE A 658 18.85 -42.93 -11.89
C PHE A 658 18.64 -42.21 -10.56
N ARG A 659 19.64 -42.30 -9.68
CA ARG A 659 19.64 -41.65 -8.37
C ARG A 659 20.18 -40.22 -8.48
N ASP A 660 19.28 -39.29 -8.79
CA ASP A 660 19.51 -37.86 -8.58
C ASP A 660 19.81 -37.60 -7.07
N PRO A 661 20.52 -36.52 -6.67
CA PRO A 661 21.15 -36.42 -5.35
C PRO A 661 20.20 -36.18 -4.16
N GLU A 662 18.89 -36.35 -4.36
CA GLU A 662 17.82 -36.27 -3.36
C GLU A 662 18.06 -37.12 -2.10
N TYR A 663 17.32 -36.79 -1.04
CA TYR A 663 17.33 -37.57 0.19
C TYR A 663 16.39 -38.77 0.09
N LEU A 664 16.96 -39.98 0.15
CA LEU A 664 16.22 -41.23 0.37
C LEU A 664 15.82 -41.34 1.85
N SER A 665 14.92 -40.45 2.25
CA SER A 665 14.36 -40.26 3.57
C SER A 665 13.13 -39.34 3.48
N PRO A 666 12.43 -39.05 4.59
CA PRO A 666 11.38 -38.02 4.61
C PRO A 666 11.88 -36.58 4.43
N ARG A 667 13.19 -36.36 4.29
CA ARG A 667 13.76 -35.01 4.16
C ARG A 667 13.36 -34.35 2.84
N ASP A 668 12.94 -33.09 2.95
CA ASP A 668 12.60 -32.25 1.80
C ASP A 668 13.84 -31.96 0.94
N SER A 669 13.64 -32.03 -0.38
CA SER A 669 14.66 -31.72 -1.40
C SER A 669 14.21 -30.61 -2.36
N SER A 670 12.96 -30.14 -2.22
CA SER A 670 12.33 -29.13 -3.09
C SER A 670 11.84 -27.90 -2.33
N GLY A 671 11.52 -28.03 -1.04
CA GLY A 671 11.04 -26.96 -0.17
C GLY A 671 9.52 -26.78 -0.15
N HIS A 672 8.82 -27.32 -1.15
CA HIS A 672 7.36 -27.27 -1.25
C HIS A 672 6.68 -27.91 -0.02
N GLY A 673 7.03 -29.14 0.35
CA GLY A 673 6.45 -29.83 1.52
C GLY A 673 6.76 -29.17 2.87
N THR A 674 7.95 -28.58 3.01
CA THR A 674 8.31 -27.75 4.17
C THR A 674 7.44 -26.49 4.27
N HIS A 675 7.19 -25.85 3.13
CA HIS A 675 6.35 -24.65 3.01
C HIS A 675 4.87 -24.96 3.28
N THR A 676 4.33 -26.04 2.71
CA THR A 676 2.93 -26.45 2.90
C THR A 676 2.65 -26.94 4.32
N ALA A 677 3.53 -27.78 4.90
CA ALA A 677 3.38 -28.27 6.27
C ALA A 677 3.46 -27.14 7.31
N SER A 678 4.36 -26.17 7.11
CA SER A 678 4.46 -24.99 7.99
C SER A 678 3.32 -23.99 7.78
N THR A 679 2.74 -23.90 6.58
CA THR A 679 1.50 -23.13 6.33
C THR A 679 0.30 -23.77 7.03
N ALA A 680 0.17 -25.10 7.01
CA ALA A 680 -0.93 -25.81 7.65
C ALA A 680 -0.92 -25.66 9.18
N GLY A 681 0.25 -25.80 9.80
CA GLY A 681 0.34 -25.78 11.26
C GLY A 681 1.69 -25.44 11.86
N GLY A 682 2.60 -24.75 11.16
CA GLY A 682 3.88 -24.32 11.75
C GLY A 682 3.70 -23.52 13.05
N VAL A 683 4.56 -23.77 14.05
CA VAL A 683 4.54 -23.03 15.32
C VAL A 683 4.97 -21.56 15.11
N PRO A 684 4.74 -20.64 16.07
CA PRO A 684 5.09 -19.23 15.91
C PRO A 684 6.61 -19.03 15.89
N VAL A 685 7.17 -18.57 14.78
CA VAL A 685 8.60 -18.23 14.64
C VAL A 685 8.77 -16.72 14.45
N PRO A 686 9.28 -15.98 15.44
CA PRO A 686 9.54 -14.54 15.31
C PRO A 686 10.73 -14.27 14.36
N LEU A 687 10.78 -13.03 13.83
CA LEU A 687 11.83 -12.51 12.94
C LEU A 687 12.10 -13.33 11.66
N ALA A 688 11.12 -14.14 11.22
CA ALA A 688 11.06 -14.67 9.87
C ALA A 688 11.05 -13.54 8.83
N SER A 689 11.67 -13.72 7.67
CA SER A 689 11.58 -12.81 6.52
C SER A 689 12.07 -13.49 5.25
N VAL A 690 11.80 -12.90 4.09
CA VAL A 690 12.52 -13.20 2.85
C VAL A 690 13.41 -12.01 2.54
N PHE A 691 14.71 -12.09 2.88
CA PHE A 691 15.67 -10.99 2.69
C PHE A 691 15.23 -9.61 3.22
N GLY A 692 14.51 -9.58 4.34
CA GLY A 692 13.97 -8.34 4.91
C GLY A 692 12.55 -7.97 4.44
N TYR A 693 12.07 -8.53 3.32
CA TYR A 693 10.68 -8.35 2.88
C TYR A 693 9.71 -8.99 3.87
N ALA A 694 8.67 -8.22 4.20
CA ALA A 694 7.64 -8.52 5.20
C ALA A 694 8.17 -9.20 6.47
N SER A 695 9.09 -8.62 7.25
CA SER A 695 9.84 -9.32 8.33
C SER A 695 9.16 -9.42 9.70
N GLY A 696 8.86 -10.61 10.28
CA GLY A 696 8.32 -10.78 11.65
C GLY A 696 7.84 -12.20 12.03
N VAL A 697 6.66 -12.42 12.62
CA VAL A 697 6.26 -13.76 13.15
C VAL A 697 5.56 -14.67 12.12
N ALA A 698 6.26 -15.67 11.56
CA ALA A 698 5.66 -16.72 10.75
C ALA A 698 4.86 -17.70 11.64
N ARG A 699 3.73 -18.23 11.15
CA ARG A 699 2.83 -19.14 11.89
C ARG A 699 1.80 -19.78 10.95
N GLY A 700 1.59 -21.09 11.05
CA GLY A 700 0.55 -21.79 10.29
C GLY A 700 -0.86 -21.62 10.87
N MET A 701 -1.88 -22.08 10.14
CA MET A 701 -3.28 -21.88 10.56
C MET A 701 -3.66 -22.69 11.82
N ALA A 702 -3.08 -23.86 12.05
CA ALA A 702 -3.25 -24.67 13.27
C ALA A 702 -1.92 -24.90 14.02
N PRO A 703 -1.36 -23.87 14.70
CA PRO A 703 -0.03 -23.96 15.28
C PRO A 703 0.05 -24.92 16.49
N GLY A 704 -1.09 -25.32 17.07
CA GLY A 704 -1.18 -26.34 18.12
C GLY A 704 -1.48 -27.76 17.62
N ALA A 705 -1.77 -27.97 16.34
CA ALA A 705 -1.98 -29.30 15.75
C ALA A 705 -0.65 -30.05 15.55
N HIS A 706 -0.69 -31.38 15.55
CA HIS A 706 0.46 -32.21 15.21
C HIS A 706 0.57 -32.37 13.69
N ILE A 707 1.78 -32.46 13.18
CA ILE A 707 2.09 -32.67 11.77
C ILE A 707 2.66 -34.08 11.59
N ALA A 708 2.19 -34.78 10.55
CA ALA A 708 2.78 -36.01 10.04
C ALA A 708 3.07 -35.83 8.55
N VAL A 709 4.22 -36.31 8.07
CA VAL A 709 4.66 -36.04 6.68
C VAL A 709 4.89 -37.33 5.92
N TYR A 710 4.40 -37.37 4.69
CA TYR A 710 4.48 -38.51 3.79
C TYR A 710 5.05 -38.04 2.45
N LYS A 711 6.37 -38.21 2.27
CA LYS A 711 7.05 -37.83 1.03
C LYS A 711 6.64 -38.78 -0.10
N VAL A 712 5.94 -38.23 -1.09
CA VAL A 712 5.43 -38.93 -2.29
C VAL A 712 5.82 -38.23 -3.60
N CYS A 713 6.28 -36.99 -3.49
CA CYS A 713 6.76 -36.18 -4.60
C CYS A 713 8.30 -36.13 -4.60
N TRP A 714 8.87 -36.21 -5.80
CA TRP A 714 10.29 -36.23 -6.12
C TRP A 714 10.55 -35.28 -7.30
N PHE A 715 11.80 -35.11 -7.73
CA PHE A 715 12.18 -34.15 -8.79
C PHE A 715 11.39 -34.31 -10.10
N ASN A 716 10.93 -35.52 -10.41
CA ASN A 716 10.13 -35.87 -11.59
C ASN A 716 8.61 -36.00 -11.31
N GLY A 717 8.13 -35.46 -10.19
CA GLY A 717 6.71 -35.41 -9.83
C GLY A 717 6.29 -36.40 -8.75
N CYS A 718 4.97 -36.63 -8.65
CA CYS A 718 4.34 -37.45 -7.60
C CYS A 718 3.64 -38.65 -8.24
N TYR A 719 4.00 -39.88 -7.87
CA TYR A 719 3.49 -41.09 -8.52
C TYR A 719 2.25 -41.64 -7.81
N ASN A 720 1.19 -41.98 -8.57
CA ASN A 720 -0.08 -42.50 -8.03
C ASN A 720 0.09 -43.72 -7.11
N SER A 721 1.08 -44.59 -7.37
CA SER A 721 1.39 -45.75 -6.52
C SER A 721 2.00 -45.35 -5.17
N ASP A 722 2.91 -44.37 -5.15
CA ASP A 722 3.50 -43.83 -3.92
C ASP A 722 2.48 -42.96 -3.14
N ILE A 723 1.63 -42.20 -3.84
CA ILE A 723 0.48 -41.46 -3.27
C ILE A 723 -0.50 -42.42 -2.60
N MET A 724 -0.97 -43.45 -3.29
CA MET A 724 -1.93 -44.43 -2.75
C MET A 724 -1.34 -45.16 -1.52
N ALA A 725 -0.07 -45.57 -1.59
CA ALA A 725 0.62 -46.19 -0.46
C ALA A 725 0.73 -45.24 0.74
N ALA A 726 0.98 -43.95 0.53
CA ALA A 726 0.97 -42.95 1.58
C ALA A 726 -0.43 -42.70 2.17
N MET A 727 -1.48 -42.66 1.36
CA MET A 727 -2.86 -42.49 1.84
C MET A 727 -3.29 -43.67 2.70
N ASP A 728 -3.08 -44.91 2.26
CA ASP A 728 -3.36 -46.11 3.05
C ASP A 728 -2.59 -46.12 4.38
N VAL A 729 -1.30 -45.79 4.35
CA VAL A 729 -0.48 -45.71 5.57
C VAL A 729 -0.98 -44.59 6.50
N ALA A 730 -1.30 -43.40 5.98
CA ALA A 730 -1.78 -42.28 6.81
C ALA A 730 -3.16 -42.55 7.45
N ILE A 731 -4.04 -43.29 6.76
CA ILE A 731 -5.30 -43.80 7.33
C ILE A 731 -5.00 -44.74 8.50
N ARG A 732 -4.04 -45.67 8.34
CA ARG A 732 -3.64 -46.63 9.39
C ARG A 732 -2.88 -45.99 10.55
N ASP A 733 -2.10 -44.94 10.27
CA ASP A 733 -1.35 -44.15 11.26
C ASP A 733 -2.29 -43.27 12.13
N GLY A 734 -3.49 -42.94 11.65
CA GLY A 734 -4.57 -42.31 12.45
C GLY A 734 -4.62 -40.78 12.37
N VAL A 735 -4.30 -40.18 11.21
CA VAL A 735 -4.46 -38.72 10.98
C VAL A 735 -5.92 -38.27 11.04
N ASP A 736 -6.20 -37.01 11.36
CA ASP A 736 -7.55 -36.42 11.27
C ASP A 736 -7.79 -35.69 9.95
N ILE A 737 -6.73 -35.12 9.37
CA ILE A 737 -6.75 -34.37 8.12
C ILE A 737 -5.66 -34.92 7.19
N LEU A 738 -5.98 -35.01 5.90
CA LEU A 738 -5.02 -35.18 4.82
C LEU A 738 -4.95 -33.90 3.98
N SER A 739 -3.76 -33.33 3.87
CA SER A 739 -3.44 -32.15 3.06
C SER A 739 -2.62 -32.57 1.85
N LEU A 740 -3.22 -32.53 0.67
CA LEU A 740 -2.60 -32.91 -0.60
C LEU A 740 -2.42 -31.65 -1.45
N SER A 741 -1.23 -31.05 -1.40
CA SER A 741 -0.85 -29.92 -2.25
C SER A 741 -0.38 -30.39 -3.63
N LEU A 742 -1.11 -31.36 -4.20
CA LEU A 742 -0.81 -32.06 -5.45
C LEU A 742 -2.10 -32.41 -6.21
N GLY A 743 -1.96 -32.73 -7.50
CA GLY A 743 -3.07 -33.10 -8.38
C GLY A 743 -2.57 -33.30 -9.81
N GLY A 744 -3.46 -33.77 -10.69
CA GLY A 744 -3.21 -33.94 -12.12
C GLY A 744 -4.38 -33.46 -12.96
N TYR A 745 -4.46 -33.91 -14.21
CA TYR A 745 -5.63 -33.66 -15.07
C TYR A 745 -6.90 -34.32 -14.53
N SER A 746 -8.06 -33.83 -14.95
CA SER A 746 -9.35 -34.39 -14.55
C SER A 746 -9.55 -35.80 -15.13
N LEU A 747 -9.81 -36.78 -14.24
CA LEU A 747 -10.00 -38.20 -14.57
C LEU A 747 -11.33 -38.70 -14.00
N PRO A 748 -11.98 -39.69 -14.63
CA PRO A 748 -13.16 -40.35 -14.04
C PRO A 748 -12.85 -40.86 -12.63
N LEU A 749 -13.80 -40.74 -11.70
CA LEU A 749 -13.53 -40.97 -10.27
C LEU A 749 -13.14 -42.43 -9.93
N TYR A 750 -13.31 -43.37 -10.87
CA TYR A 750 -12.91 -44.77 -10.75
C TYR A 750 -11.48 -45.06 -11.27
N ASP A 751 -10.87 -44.12 -11.99
CA ASP A 751 -9.45 -44.16 -12.42
C ASP A 751 -8.58 -43.21 -11.56
N ASP A 752 -9.18 -42.14 -11.00
CA ASP A 752 -8.52 -41.20 -10.09
C ASP A 752 -8.13 -41.88 -8.76
N SER A 753 -6.84 -42.16 -8.62
CA SER A 753 -6.25 -42.75 -7.40
C SER A 753 -6.44 -41.88 -6.15
N ILE A 754 -6.49 -40.55 -6.29
CA ILE A 754 -6.76 -39.64 -5.18
C ILE A 754 -8.24 -39.69 -4.81
N ALA A 755 -9.16 -39.75 -5.78
CA ALA A 755 -10.60 -39.96 -5.51
C ALA A 755 -10.86 -41.28 -4.75
N ILE A 756 -10.22 -42.38 -5.17
CA ILE A 756 -10.34 -43.70 -4.51
C ILE A 756 -9.76 -43.64 -3.09
N GLY A 757 -8.50 -43.21 -2.93
CA GLY A 757 -7.85 -43.14 -1.62
C GLY A 757 -8.55 -42.19 -0.65
N SER A 758 -9.05 -41.06 -1.13
CA SER A 758 -9.79 -40.09 -0.32
C SER A 758 -11.20 -40.55 0.04
N TYR A 759 -11.86 -41.39 -0.77
CA TYR A 759 -13.13 -42.02 -0.39
C TYR A 759 -12.91 -42.90 0.85
N ARG A 760 -11.85 -43.71 0.85
CA ARG A 760 -11.50 -44.59 2.00
C ARG A 760 -11.06 -43.78 3.23
N ALA A 761 -10.34 -42.67 3.05
CA ALA A 761 -10.02 -41.76 4.16
C ALA A 761 -11.30 -41.13 4.75
N MET A 762 -12.23 -40.69 3.92
CA MET A 762 -13.52 -40.13 4.34
C MET A 762 -14.38 -41.15 5.08
N GLU A 763 -14.39 -42.43 4.66
CA GLU A 763 -15.04 -43.53 5.40
C GLU A 763 -14.46 -43.72 6.81
N HIS A 764 -13.17 -43.46 7.01
CA HIS A 764 -12.51 -43.46 8.32
C HIS A 764 -12.66 -42.14 9.10
N GLY A 765 -13.47 -41.20 8.61
CA GLY A 765 -13.74 -39.92 9.27
C GLY A 765 -12.62 -38.88 9.15
N ILE A 766 -11.71 -39.06 8.18
CA ILE A 766 -10.57 -38.18 7.89
C ILE A 766 -10.98 -37.11 6.87
N SER A 767 -10.67 -35.85 7.13
CA SER A 767 -10.96 -34.76 6.19
C SER A 767 -9.87 -34.66 5.14
N VAL A 768 -10.22 -34.82 3.86
CA VAL A 768 -9.26 -34.67 2.75
C VAL A 768 -9.43 -33.30 2.10
N ILE A 769 -8.33 -32.54 2.07
CA ILE A 769 -8.24 -31.23 1.44
C ILE A 769 -7.15 -31.33 0.36
N CYS A 770 -7.51 -30.92 -0.86
CA CYS A 770 -6.59 -30.94 -2.00
C CYS A 770 -6.53 -29.56 -2.69
N ALA A 771 -5.39 -29.27 -3.30
CA ALA A 771 -5.24 -28.13 -4.22
C ALA A 771 -6.16 -28.28 -5.46
N ALA A 772 -6.72 -27.17 -5.94
CA ALA A 772 -7.52 -27.16 -7.17
C ALA A 772 -6.70 -27.35 -8.46
N GLY A 773 -5.39 -27.11 -8.43
CA GLY A 773 -4.51 -27.10 -9.60
C GLY A 773 -4.21 -25.67 -10.07
N ASN A 774 -3.13 -25.50 -10.82
CA ASN A 774 -2.60 -24.20 -11.25
C ASN A 774 -2.80 -23.95 -12.76
N ASN A 775 -3.83 -24.56 -13.35
CA ASN A 775 -4.12 -24.54 -14.79
C ASN A 775 -5.23 -23.54 -15.18
N GLY A 776 -5.50 -22.55 -14.33
CA GLY A 776 -6.41 -21.44 -14.62
C GLY A 776 -5.81 -20.39 -15.56
N PRO A 777 -6.62 -19.47 -16.12
CA PRO A 777 -8.03 -19.23 -15.80
C PRO A 777 -9.02 -20.04 -16.67
N THR A 778 -8.56 -20.99 -17.46
CA THR A 778 -9.40 -21.79 -18.38
C THR A 778 -10.53 -22.52 -17.64
N GLU A 779 -11.76 -22.48 -18.18
CA GLU A 779 -12.88 -23.29 -17.68
C GLU A 779 -12.54 -24.79 -17.64
N MET A 780 -13.15 -25.53 -16.70
CA MET A 780 -12.99 -26.98 -16.55
C MET A 780 -11.56 -27.46 -16.27
N SER A 781 -10.67 -26.57 -15.82
CA SER A 781 -9.29 -26.89 -15.45
C SER A 781 -9.14 -27.52 -14.06
N VAL A 782 -10.19 -27.50 -13.23
CA VAL A 782 -10.14 -27.91 -11.82
C VAL A 782 -9.86 -29.41 -11.59
N ALA A 783 -8.78 -29.69 -10.88
CA ALA A 783 -8.37 -31.03 -10.45
C ALA A 783 -9.09 -31.48 -9.15
N ASN A 784 -8.83 -32.72 -8.72
CA ASN A 784 -9.31 -33.26 -7.44
C ASN A 784 -10.84 -33.14 -7.29
N GLU A 785 -11.60 -33.46 -8.34
CA GLU A 785 -13.04 -33.14 -8.47
C GLU A 785 -13.98 -33.93 -7.53
N ALA A 786 -13.48 -34.92 -6.80
CA ALA A 786 -14.32 -35.83 -6.03
C ALA A 786 -15.21 -35.09 -4.99
N PRO A 787 -16.49 -35.46 -4.81
CA PRO A 787 -17.40 -34.75 -3.91
C PRO A 787 -16.95 -34.76 -2.43
N TRP A 788 -16.28 -35.84 -2.00
CA TRP A 788 -15.78 -36.03 -0.64
C TRP A 788 -14.43 -35.33 -0.38
N ILE A 789 -13.71 -34.90 -1.41
CA ILE A 789 -12.52 -34.03 -1.29
C ILE A 789 -12.97 -32.57 -1.14
N SER A 790 -12.31 -31.79 -0.29
CA SER A 790 -12.43 -30.32 -0.28
C SER A 790 -11.39 -29.72 -1.22
N THR A 791 -11.82 -29.16 -2.36
CA THR A 791 -10.94 -28.70 -3.44
C THR A 791 -10.73 -27.19 -3.35
N ILE A 792 -9.50 -26.73 -3.18
CA ILE A 792 -9.20 -25.35 -2.75
C ILE A 792 -8.52 -24.56 -3.86
N GLY A 793 -9.18 -23.48 -4.30
CA GLY A 793 -8.60 -22.49 -5.22
C GLY A 793 -7.74 -21.45 -4.49
N ALA A 794 -6.92 -20.71 -5.24
CA ALA A 794 -6.00 -19.70 -4.73
C ALA A 794 -6.54 -18.28 -4.88
N SER A 795 -6.14 -17.41 -3.95
CA SER A 795 -6.50 -16.00 -3.94
C SER A 795 -5.40 -15.12 -3.33
N THR A 796 -5.47 -13.81 -3.61
CA THR A 796 -4.48 -12.81 -3.22
C THR A 796 -4.63 -12.34 -1.76
N LEU A 797 -3.57 -11.71 -1.25
CA LEU A 797 -3.55 -10.94 -0.01
C LEU A 797 -3.54 -9.44 -0.33
N ASP A 798 -3.86 -8.61 0.66
CA ASP A 798 -3.69 -7.15 0.65
C ASP A 798 -2.20 -6.71 0.75
N ARG A 799 -1.27 -7.65 0.61
CA ARG A 799 0.18 -7.47 0.76
C ARG A 799 0.86 -7.56 -0.60
N LYS A 800 1.53 -6.46 -0.99
CA LYS A 800 2.29 -6.31 -2.24
C LYS A 800 3.74 -5.94 -1.97
N PHE A 801 4.58 -6.09 -2.98
CA PHE A 801 6.03 -5.93 -2.91
C PHE A 801 6.57 -5.05 -4.05
N PRO A 802 6.22 -3.75 -4.12
CA PRO A 802 6.46 -2.92 -5.29
C PRO A 802 7.92 -2.87 -5.72
N ALA A 803 8.15 -2.96 -7.02
CA ALA A 803 9.44 -2.90 -7.69
C ALA A 803 9.28 -2.23 -9.07
N THR A 804 9.04 -0.91 -9.04
CA THR A 804 8.65 -0.09 -10.19
C THR A 804 9.80 0.06 -11.19
N VAL A 805 9.53 -0.06 -12.49
CA VAL A 805 10.49 0.26 -13.54
C VAL A 805 10.28 1.70 -13.98
N HIS A 806 11.32 2.52 -13.84
CA HIS A 806 11.41 3.82 -14.51
C HIS A 806 12.06 3.55 -15.87
N ILE A 807 11.40 3.88 -16.98
CA ILE A 807 11.97 3.80 -18.33
C ILE A 807 12.37 5.19 -18.84
N GLY A 808 13.38 5.27 -19.71
CA GLY A 808 13.96 6.51 -20.25
C GLY A 808 13.12 7.27 -21.30
N ASN A 809 11.79 7.17 -21.21
CA ASN A 809 10.86 8.23 -21.63
C ASN A 809 10.16 8.88 -20.41
N GLY A 810 10.68 8.60 -19.21
CA GLY A 810 10.20 8.93 -17.88
C GLY A 810 9.07 8.05 -17.33
N GLN A 811 8.37 7.25 -18.15
CA GLN A 811 7.18 6.51 -17.71
C GLN A 811 7.46 5.47 -16.61
N MET A 812 6.41 5.19 -15.84
CA MET A 812 6.48 4.50 -14.56
C MET A 812 5.67 3.20 -14.58
N LEU A 813 6.34 2.08 -14.85
CA LEU A 813 5.70 0.76 -14.97
C LEU A 813 5.66 0.04 -13.61
N TYR A 814 4.46 -0.33 -13.15
CA TYR A 814 4.31 -1.08 -11.91
C TYR A 814 4.84 -2.51 -12.06
N GLY A 815 5.47 -3.01 -10.98
CA GLY A 815 5.91 -4.39 -10.88
C GLY A 815 6.13 -4.79 -9.43
N GLU A 816 6.43 -6.07 -9.19
CA GLU A 816 6.71 -6.61 -7.85
C GLU A 816 7.96 -7.51 -7.80
N SER A 817 8.64 -7.53 -6.64
CA SER A 817 9.89 -8.28 -6.44
C SER A 817 10.19 -8.66 -4.99
N MET A 818 11.04 -9.68 -4.82
CA MET A 818 11.67 -10.09 -3.57
C MET A 818 13.18 -9.74 -3.50
N TYR A 819 13.71 -8.96 -4.44
CA TYR A 819 15.16 -8.76 -4.50
C TYR A 819 15.69 -7.90 -3.32
N PRO A 820 16.72 -8.35 -2.56
CA PRO A 820 17.20 -7.66 -1.35
C PRO A 820 17.56 -6.19 -1.57
N LEU A 821 16.94 -5.29 -0.80
CA LEU A 821 17.18 -3.84 -0.85
C LEU A 821 18.65 -3.45 -0.60
N ASN A 822 19.34 -4.20 0.27
CA ASN A 822 20.61 -3.78 0.87
C ASN A 822 21.87 -4.37 0.21
N HIS A 823 21.80 -4.96 -1.00
CA HIS A 823 22.90 -5.81 -1.50
C HIS A 823 23.45 -5.56 -2.91
N HIS A 824 22.99 -4.60 -3.70
CA HIS A 824 23.66 -4.21 -4.96
C HIS A 824 23.77 -2.68 -5.13
N PRO A 825 24.93 -2.13 -5.56
CA PRO A 825 25.12 -0.68 -5.78
C PRO A 825 24.26 -0.03 -6.88
N MET A 826 23.46 -0.79 -7.63
CA MET A 826 22.55 -0.24 -8.64
C MET A 826 21.41 0.59 -8.02
N SER A 827 21.22 0.52 -6.70
CA SER A 827 20.39 1.44 -5.93
C SER A 827 20.81 2.92 -6.05
N ASN A 828 22.03 3.23 -6.54
CA ASN A 828 22.50 4.60 -6.80
C ASN A 828 21.85 5.24 -8.06
N GLY A 829 20.59 4.93 -8.36
CA GLY A 829 19.78 5.55 -9.42
C GLY A 829 20.27 5.38 -10.86
N LYS A 830 21.37 4.64 -11.08
CA LYS A 830 22.00 4.51 -12.40
C LYS A 830 21.12 3.71 -13.35
N GLU A 831 20.78 4.34 -14.47
CA GLU A 831 20.10 3.69 -15.58
C GLU A 831 21.00 2.69 -16.31
N ILE A 832 20.37 1.64 -16.82
CA ILE A 832 21.00 0.51 -17.48
C ILE A 832 20.33 0.34 -18.84
N GLU A 833 21.11 0.01 -19.85
CA GLU A 833 20.58 -0.27 -21.17
C GLU A 833 19.76 -1.57 -21.14
N LEU A 834 18.50 -1.49 -21.57
CA LEU A 834 17.61 -2.62 -21.75
C LEU A 834 18.01 -3.42 -22.99
N VAL A 835 17.71 -4.72 -22.97
CA VAL A 835 17.76 -5.57 -24.15
C VAL A 835 16.61 -6.56 -24.14
N TYR A 836 15.81 -6.55 -25.21
CA TYR A 836 14.82 -7.56 -25.56
C TYR A 836 15.25 -8.17 -26.88
N LEU A 837 15.37 -9.50 -26.95
CA LEU A 837 15.87 -10.20 -28.13
C LEU A 837 14.71 -10.83 -28.91
N SER A 838 13.97 -9.99 -29.63
CA SER A 838 12.86 -10.41 -30.50
C SER A 838 13.29 -10.94 -31.86
N GLU A 839 14.46 -10.51 -32.36
CA GLU A 839 14.94 -10.82 -33.70
C GLU A 839 15.66 -12.18 -33.78
N GLY A 840 15.26 -13.01 -34.74
CA GLY A 840 15.93 -14.28 -35.09
C GLY A 840 15.33 -15.49 -34.39
N ASP A 841 15.41 -15.56 -33.06
CA ASP A 841 15.07 -16.76 -32.29
C ASP A 841 14.09 -16.46 -31.13
N THR A 842 12.98 -17.21 -31.11
CA THR A 842 11.98 -17.19 -30.03
C THR A 842 12.53 -17.67 -28.68
N GLU A 843 13.56 -18.52 -28.65
CA GLU A 843 14.16 -18.98 -27.39
C GLU A 843 14.78 -17.82 -26.59
N SER A 844 15.33 -16.82 -27.31
CA SER A 844 15.94 -15.63 -26.72
C SER A 844 14.92 -14.77 -25.95
N GLN A 845 13.69 -14.68 -26.47
CA GLN A 845 12.59 -13.96 -25.82
C GLN A 845 12.22 -14.60 -24.47
N PHE A 846 12.24 -15.93 -24.40
CA PHE A 846 12.02 -16.68 -23.16
C PHE A 846 13.27 -16.80 -22.29
N CYS A 847 14.43 -16.30 -22.70
CA CYS A 847 15.70 -16.43 -21.96
C CYS A 847 16.01 -17.91 -21.60
N LEU A 848 15.95 -18.81 -22.59
CA LEU A 848 16.34 -20.22 -22.42
C LEU A 848 17.86 -20.37 -22.28
N ARG A 849 18.34 -21.37 -21.54
CA ARG A 849 19.77 -21.56 -21.29
C ARG A 849 20.54 -21.81 -22.59
N GLY A 850 21.38 -20.85 -22.98
CA GLY A 850 22.16 -20.85 -24.21
C GLY A 850 21.69 -19.84 -25.27
N SER A 851 20.41 -19.42 -25.24
CA SER A 851 19.80 -18.52 -26.22
C SER A 851 20.28 -17.06 -26.17
N LEU A 852 20.97 -16.63 -25.10
CA LEU A 852 21.36 -15.24 -24.88
C LEU A 852 22.82 -14.96 -25.32
N PRO A 853 23.06 -14.20 -26.41
CA PRO A 853 24.42 -13.87 -26.85
C PRO A 853 25.12 -12.92 -25.86
N LYS A 854 26.29 -13.35 -25.37
CA LYS A 854 27.03 -12.64 -24.30
C LYS A 854 27.49 -11.24 -24.72
N ASP A 855 27.78 -11.05 -26.00
CA ASP A 855 28.11 -9.76 -26.61
C ASP A 855 26.92 -8.77 -26.57
N LYS A 856 25.69 -9.25 -26.81
CA LYS A 856 24.47 -8.42 -26.75
C LYS A 856 24.00 -8.13 -25.33
N VAL A 857 24.23 -9.06 -24.40
CA VAL A 857 23.62 -9.06 -23.05
C VAL A 857 24.54 -8.55 -21.93
N ARG A 858 25.87 -8.66 -22.06
CA ARG A 858 26.81 -8.33 -20.98
C ARG A 858 26.67 -6.88 -20.50
N GLY A 859 26.40 -6.71 -19.21
CA GLY A 859 26.24 -5.39 -18.59
C GLY A 859 24.86 -4.74 -18.74
N LYS A 860 23.89 -5.41 -19.39
CA LYS A 860 22.55 -4.89 -19.69
C LYS A 860 21.46 -5.43 -18.75
N MET A 861 20.30 -4.80 -18.78
CA MET A 861 19.07 -5.29 -18.15
C MET A 861 18.25 -6.07 -19.19
N VAL A 862 18.06 -7.37 -18.99
CA VAL A 862 17.39 -8.22 -19.99
C VAL A 862 15.88 -8.26 -19.74
N VAL A 863 15.07 -8.03 -20.77
CA VAL A 863 13.64 -8.31 -20.73
C VAL A 863 13.42 -9.75 -21.15
N CYS A 864 12.78 -10.54 -20.30
CA CYS A 864 12.45 -11.94 -20.53
C CYS A 864 10.94 -12.14 -20.46
N ASP A 865 10.38 -12.91 -21.38
CA ASP A 865 8.97 -13.28 -21.39
C ASP A 865 8.71 -14.47 -20.48
N ARG A 866 7.61 -14.39 -19.73
CA ARG A 866 7.08 -15.52 -18.96
C ARG A 866 6.56 -16.60 -19.91
N GLY A 867 6.96 -17.85 -19.69
CA GLY A 867 6.65 -18.95 -20.60
C GLY A 867 7.46 -20.21 -20.28
N ILE A 868 8.09 -20.76 -21.32
CA ILE A 868 8.63 -22.14 -21.42
C ILE A 868 9.41 -22.63 -20.18
N ASN A 869 10.39 -21.86 -19.69
CA ASN A 869 11.29 -22.27 -18.59
C ASN A 869 11.05 -21.49 -17.28
N GLY A 870 11.74 -21.91 -16.21
CA GLY A 870 11.49 -21.43 -14.84
C GLY A 870 11.68 -19.93 -14.67
N ARG A 871 10.81 -19.27 -13.90
CA ARG A 871 10.88 -17.81 -13.70
C ARG A 871 12.15 -17.36 -12.98
N ALA A 872 12.57 -18.09 -11.94
CA ALA A 872 13.87 -17.89 -11.31
C ALA A 872 15.05 -18.31 -12.22
N GLU A 873 14.87 -19.35 -13.02
CA GLU A 873 15.86 -19.91 -13.97
C GLU A 873 16.24 -18.90 -15.05
N LYS A 874 15.29 -18.16 -15.63
CA LYS A 874 15.54 -17.03 -16.55
C LYS A 874 16.55 -16.05 -15.95
N GLY A 875 16.41 -15.71 -14.66
CA GLY A 875 17.35 -14.84 -13.95
C GLY A 875 18.75 -15.46 -13.80
N GLN A 876 18.87 -16.78 -13.70
CA GLN A 876 20.16 -17.48 -13.70
C GLN A 876 20.78 -17.55 -15.12
N VAL A 877 19.97 -17.73 -16.17
CA VAL A 877 20.44 -17.67 -17.56
C VAL A 877 20.93 -16.26 -17.94
N VAL A 878 20.19 -15.21 -17.55
CA VAL A 878 20.63 -13.81 -17.72
C VAL A 878 21.96 -13.55 -17.02
N LYS A 879 22.13 -14.07 -15.79
CA LYS A 879 23.38 -13.99 -15.03
C LYS A 879 24.54 -14.74 -15.70
N GLU A 880 24.29 -15.92 -16.27
CA GLU A 880 25.27 -16.71 -17.04
C GLU A 880 25.68 -16.06 -18.37
N ALA A 881 24.78 -15.28 -18.97
CA ALA A 881 25.04 -14.44 -20.14
C ALA A 881 25.78 -13.12 -19.79
N GLY A 882 25.86 -12.77 -18.50
CA GLY A 882 26.52 -11.55 -18.01
C GLY A 882 25.62 -10.32 -17.92
N GLY A 883 24.30 -10.49 -18.02
CA GLY A 883 23.32 -9.44 -17.73
C GLY A 883 23.29 -9.12 -16.23
N VAL A 884 23.03 -7.85 -15.89
CA VAL A 884 23.12 -7.33 -14.51
C VAL A 884 21.77 -7.25 -13.80
N ALA A 885 20.68 -7.17 -14.56
CA ALA A 885 19.31 -7.12 -14.06
C ALA A 885 18.35 -7.78 -15.06
N MET A 886 17.11 -8.06 -14.64
CA MET A 886 16.07 -8.65 -15.49
C MET A 886 14.69 -8.03 -15.26
N ILE A 887 13.93 -7.77 -16.31
CA ILE A 887 12.48 -7.55 -16.19
C ILE A 887 11.80 -8.82 -16.70
N LEU A 888 11.05 -9.49 -15.84
CA LEU A 888 10.16 -10.58 -16.23
C LEU A 888 8.82 -9.97 -16.64
N THR A 889 8.39 -10.19 -17.87
CA THR A 889 7.10 -9.71 -18.37
C THR A 889 6.08 -10.83 -18.36
N ASN A 890 4.86 -10.54 -17.87
CA ASN A 890 3.71 -11.39 -18.14
C ASN A 890 3.31 -11.30 -19.62
N THR A 891 2.86 -12.42 -20.19
CA THR A 891 2.24 -12.48 -21.52
C THR A 891 0.71 -12.34 -21.41
N GLU A 892 0.01 -12.33 -22.55
CA GLU A 892 -1.47 -12.33 -22.61
C GLU A 892 -2.09 -13.50 -21.81
N ILE A 893 -1.38 -14.63 -21.72
CA ILE A 893 -1.81 -15.79 -20.91
C ILE A 893 -1.70 -15.52 -19.41
N ASN A 894 -0.91 -14.53 -18.95
CA ASN A 894 -0.72 -14.19 -17.54
C ASN A 894 -1.29 -12.82 -17.10
N LEU A 895 -1.58 -11.88 -18.01
CA LEU A 895 -2.13 -10.55 -17.71
C LEU A 895 -1.51 -9.88 -16.46
N GLY A 896 -2.32 -9.54 -15.46
CA GLY A 896 -1.90 -8.89 -14.21
C GLY A 896 -1.45 -9.83 -13.09
N GLU A 897 -1.06 -11.08 -13.38
CA GLU A 897 -0.69 -12.06 -12.35
C GLU A 897 0.56 -11.63 -11.55
N ASP A 898 0.37 -11.40 -10.23
CA ASP A 898 1.30 -10.76 -9.30
C ASP A 898 2.19 -11.73 -8.49
N SER A 899 2.34 -12.96 -8.95
CA SER A 899 3.12 -14.01 -8.26
C SER A 899 4.63 -13.71 -8.26
N VAL A 900 5.20 -13.16 -7.19
CA VAL A 900 6.66 -12.90 -7.13
C VAL A 900 7.49 -14.17 -6.94
N ASP A 901 8.68 -14.21 -7.53
CA ASP A 901 9.75 -15.17 -7.20
C ASP A 901 10.90 -14.48 -6.48
N VAL A 902 11.78 -15.28 -5.87
CA VAL A 902 13.14 -14.85 -5.56
C VAL A 902 14.03 -15.10 -6.77
N HIS A 903 14.76 -14.08 -7.24
CA HIS A 903 15.73 -14.20 -8.32
C HIS A 903 17.18 -14.14 -7.80
N VAL A 904 18.13 -14.63 -8.60
CA VAL A 904 19.58 -14.66 -8.30
C VAL A 904 20.32 -13.34 -8.63
N LEU A 905 19.65 -12.43 -9.35
CA LEU A 905 20.07 -11.07 -9.68
C LEU A 905 18.89 -10.09 -9.50
N PRO A 906 19.11 -8.77 -9.50
CA PRO A 906 18.04 -7.76 -9.43
C PRO A 906 17.02 -7.95 -10.53
N ALA A 907 15.77 -8.22 -10.15
CA ALA A 907 14.70 -8.43 -11.11
C ALA A 907 13.35 -7.95 -10.59
N THR A 908 12.42 -7.64 -11.49
CA THR A 908 11.02 -7.33 -11.18
C THR A 908 10.08 -8.03 -12.15
N LEU A 909 8.88 -8.39 -11.69
CA LEU A 909 7.79 -8.92 -12.49
C LEU A 909 6.81 -7.79 -12.81
N VAL A 910 6.54 -7.53 -14.09
CA VAL A 910 5.54 -6.55 -14.56
C VAL A 910 4.36 -7.24 -15.24
N GLY A 911 3.19 -6.60 -15.22
CA GLY A 911 1.97 -7.08 -15.88
C GLY A 911 2.06 -7.01 -17.41
N PHE A 912 1.01 -7.50 -18.08
CA PHE A 912 0.96 -7.52 -19.54
C PHE A 912 0.83 -6.12 -20.17
N ASP A 913 0.07 -5.23 -19.56
CA ASP A 913 -0.12 -3.86 -20.09
C ASP A 913 1.17 -3.04 -19.93
N GLU A 914 1.87 -3.21 -18.80
CA GLU A 914 3.23 -2.70 -18.63
C GLU A 914 4.23 -3.36 -19.60
N ALA A 915 4.08 -4.65 -19.91
CA ALA A 915 4.94 -5.35 -20.87
C ALA A 915 4.76 -4.86 -22.31
N VAL A 916 3.52 -4.57 -22.73
CA VAL A 916 3.22 -3.94 -24.03
C VAL A 916 3.87 -2.56 -24.10
N THR A 917 3.71 -1.75 -23.05
CA THR A 917 4.31 -0.41 -22.94
C THR A 917 5.84 -0.45 -22.98
N LEU A 918 6.45 -1.37 -22.21
CA LEU A 918 7.91 -1.60 -22.19
C LEU A 918 8.46 -2.01 -23.56
N LYS A 919 7.79 -2.92 -24.26
CA LYS A 919 8.22 -3.40 -25.58
C LYS A 919 8.04 -2.34 -26.67
N ALA A 920 6.99 -1.51 -26.59
CA ALA A 920 6.82 -0.36 -27.46
C ALA A 920 7.97 0.66 -27.27
N TYR A 921 8.31 1.00 -26.02
CA TYR A 921 9.45 1.87 -25.71
C TYR A 921 10.79 1.28 -26.17
N ILE A 922 11.04 -0.02 -25.98
CA ILE A 922 12.29 -0.66 -26.45
C ILE A 922 12.45 -0.55 -27.97
N ASN A 923 11.36 -0.66 -28.73
CA ASN A 923 11.38 -0.50 -30.19
C ASN A 923 11.47 0.97 -30.65
N SER A 924 11.17 1.95 -29.78
CA SER A 924 11.17 3.37 -30.15
C SER A 924 12.55 4.04 -30.11
N THR A 925 13.56 3.41 -29.50
CA THR A 925 14.90 3.99 -29.33
C THR A 925 16.01 2.97 -29.57
N LYS A 926 17.14 3.42 -30.14
CA LYS A 926 18.35 2.60 -30.35
C LYS A 926 19.13 2.32 -29.06
N ARG A 927 18.80 3.00 -27.97
CA ARG A 927 19.39 2.81 -26.63
C ARG A 927 18.31 2.96 -25.56
N PRO A 928 17.43 1.98 -25.38
CA PRO A 928 16.42 2.02 -24.32
C PRO A 928 17.13 1.92 -22.96
N LEU A 929 16.91 2.91 -22.10
CA LEU A 929 17.41 2.97 -20.72
C LEU A 929 16.29 2.66 -19.73
N ALA A 930 16.63 2.04 -18.59
CA ALA A 930 15.73 1.85 -17.46
C ALA A 930 16.46 1.66 -16.11
N ARG A 931 15.73 1.83 -15.01
CA ARG A 931 16.15 1.49 -13.63
C ARG A 931 14.98 0.88 -12.86
N ILE A 932 15.27 0.04 -11.85
CA ILE A 932 14.26 -0.60 -10.99
C ILE A 932 14.33 0.01 -9.58
N GLU A 933 13.21 0.50 -9.08
CA GLU A 933 13.06 1.03 -7.72
C GLU A 933 12.30 0.03 -6.83
N PHE A 934 13.00 -0.55 -5.86
CA PHE A 934 12.44 -1.55 -4.95
C PHE A 934 11.78 -0.88 -3.72
N GLY A 935 10.44 -0.80 -3.71
CA GLY A 935 9.62 -0.18 -2.66
C GLY A 935 9.37 -1.04 -1.42
N GLY A 936 10.00 -2.22 -1.30
CA GLY A 936 9.94 -3.04 -0.10
C GLY A 936 8.61 -3.79 0.09
N THR A 937 7.86 -3.50 1.15
CA THR A 937 6.62 -4.22 1.49
C THR A 937 5.49 -3.26 1.83
N VAL A 938 4.37 -3.40 1.13
CA VAL A 938 3.14 -2.64 1.33
C VAL A 938 2.02 -3.60 1.77
N ILE A 939 1.18 -3.17 2.72
CA ILE A 939 0.04 -3.94 3.24
C ILE A 939 -1.18 -3.02 3.31
N GLY A 940 -2.37 -3.55 3.01
CA GLY A 940 -3.66 -2.89 3.20
C GLY A 940 -4.05 -1.88 2.12
N LYS A 941 -3.14 -1.52 1.19
CA LYS A 941 -3.46 -0.61 0.07
C LYS A 941 -4.17 -1.29 -1.10
N SER A 942 -3.93 -2.58 -1.36
CA SER A 942 -4.54 -3.32 -2.46
C SER A 942 -5.88 -3.96 -2.06
N ARG A 943 -6.80 -4.05 -3.03
CA ARG A 943 -8.09 -4.76 -2.90
C ARG A 943 -7.84 -6.26 -2.85
N ALA A 944 -8.31 -6.95 -1.80
CA ALA A 944 -8.11 -8.39 -1.63
C ALA A 944 -9.20 -9.04 -0.74
N PRO A 945 -9.45 -10.35 -0.88
CA PRO A 945 -8.90 -11.24 -1.90
C PRO A 945 -9.45 -10.94 -3.30
N SER A 946 -8.59 -11.16 -4.30
CA SER A 946 -8.96 -11.46 -5.68
C SER A 946 -8.69 -12.94 -5.94
N VAL A 947 -9.40 -13.58 -6.88
CA VAL A 947 -9.05 -14.92 -7.37
C VAL A 947 -7.69 -14.85 -8.07
N ALA A 948 -6.80 -15.81 -7.82
CA ALA A 948 -5.52 -15.86 -8.51
C ALA A 948 -5.73 -16.37 -9.95
N ARG A 949 -5.19 -15.67 -10.98
CA ARG A 949 -5.37 -16.06 -12.39
C ARG A 949 -5.04 -17.53 -12.66
N PHE A 950 -3.92 -18.02 -12.15
CA PHE A 950 -3.50 -19.43 -12.27
C PHE A 950 -4.42 -20.45 -11.57
N SER A 951 -5.29 -20.05 -10.62
CA SER A 951 -6.12 -21.01 -9.87
C SER A 951 -7.06 -21.75 -10.82
N ALA A 952 -7.07 -23.07 -10.80
CA ALA A 952 -7.97 -23.80 -11.70
C ALA A 952 -9.46 -23.47 -11.46
N ARG A 953 -10.21 -23.31 -12.56
CA ARG A 953 -11.62 -22.91 -12.59
C ARG A 953 -12.55 -24.10 -12.83
N GLY A 954 -13.79 -23.99 -12.36
CA GLY A 954 -14.88 -24.90 -12.68
C GLY A 954 -15.46 -24.70 -14.09
N PRO A 955 -16.61 -25.32 -14.41
CA PRO A 955 -17.24 -26.42 -13.65
C PRO A 955 -16.34 -27.67 -13.63
N SER A 956 -16.61 -28.60 -12.71
CA SER A 956 -15.98 -29.94 -12.77
C SER A 956 -16.30 -30.62 -14.11
N TYR A 957 -15.27 -31.15 -14.78
CA TYR A 957 -15.35 -31.79 -16.10
C TYR A 957 -16.08 -33.14 -16.01
N THR A 958 -15.72 -33.98 -15.02
CA THR A 958 -16.28 -35.32 -14.84
C THR A 958 -17.64 -35.30 -14.14
N ASN A 959 -17.88 -34.31 -13.29
CA ASN A 959 -19.04 -34.23 -12.41
C ASN A 959 -19.62 -32.79 -12.30
N PRO A 960 -20.05 -32.17 -13.41
CA PRO A 960 -20.63 -30.82 -13.42
C PRO A 960 -21.95 -30.69 -12.63
N SER A 961 -22.43 -31.76 -11.97
CA SER A 961 -23.53 -31.72 -10.99
C SER A 961 -23.10 -31.20 -9.61
N ILE A 962 -21.78 -31.07 -9.39
CA ILE A 962 -21.14 -30.58 -8.17
C ILE A 962 -20.38 -29.28 -8.51
N LEU A 963 -20.41 -28.31 -7.59
CA LEU A 963 -19.62 -27.08 -7.74
C LEU A 963 -18.17 -27.34 -7.31
N LYS A 964 -17.22 -26.95 -8.15
CA LYS A 964 -15.77 -26.97 -7.91
C LYS A 964 -15.15 -25.68 -8.49
N PRO A 965 -14.12 -25.07 -7.87
CA PRO A 965 -13.58 -25.40 -6.55
C PRO A 965 -14.63 -25.23 -5.43
N ASP A 966 -14.36 -25.76 -4.24
CA ASP A 966 -15.30 -25.69 -3.12
C ASP A 966 -15.28 -24.30 -2.45
N VAL A 967 -14.08 -23.73 -2.29
CA VAL A 967 -13.77 -22.41 -1.73
C VAL A 967 -12.40 -21.94 -2.25
N ILE A 968 -12.09 -20.65 -2.07
CA ILE A 968 -10.74 -20.09 -2.24
C ILE A 968 -10.11 -19.72 -0.88
N ALA A 969 -8.78 -19.75 -0.82
CA ALA A 969 -7.98 -19.34 0.34
C ALA A 969 -6.67 -18.65 -0.10
N PRO A 970 -5.92 -18.00 0.80
CA PRO A 970 -4.69 -17.29 0.44
C PRO A 970 -3.65 -18.24 -0.19
N GLY A 971 -3.30 -17.96 -1.44
CA GLY A 971 -2.43 -18.81 -2.25
C GLY A 971 -1.44 -18.03 -3.11
N VAL A 972 -1.40 -16.69 -2.99
CA VAL A 972 -0.44 -15.84 -3.70
C VAL A 972 0.52 -15.20 -2.71
N ASN A 973 1.80 -15.23 -3.05
CA ASN A 973 2.91 -14.59 -2.34
C ASN A 973 2.96 -14.95 -0.84
N ILE A 974 2.78 -16.24 -0.54
CA ILE A 974 2.74 -16.79 0.83
C ILE A 974 4.17 -17.06 1.31
N ILE A 975 4.52 -16.54 2.50
CA ILE A 975 5.84 -16.76 3.12
C ILE A 975 5.69 -17.80 4.23
N ALA A 976 6.38 -18.92 4.09
CA ALA A 976 6.43 -20.01 5.07
C ALA A 976 7.83 -20.64 5.12
N ALA A 977 8.01 -21.72 5.89
CA ALA A 977 9.33 -22.28 6.16
C ALA A 977 10.03 -22.79 4.89
N TRP A 978 11.36 -22.64 4.84
CA TRP A 978 12.19 -23.09 3.74
C TRP A 978 13.34 -23.99 4.22
N PRO A 979 13.76 -25.02 3.44
CA PRO A 979 14.88 -25.86 3.78
C PRO A 979 16.25 -25.16 3.66
N GLN A 980 17.12 -25.37 4.65
CA GLN A 980 18.47 -24.78 4.67
C GLN A 980 19.49 -25.50 3.76
N ASN A 981 19.12 -26.59 3.09
CA ASN A 981 19.92 -27.16 2.00
C ASN A 981 19.73 -26.42 0.66
N LEU A 982 18.66 -25.64 0.49
CA LEU A 982 18.27 -25.02 -0.78
C LEU A 982 18.50 -23.51 -0.81
N GLY A 983 18.78 -22.98 -2.00
CA GLY A 983 18.66 -21.54 -2.26
C GLY A 983 17.20 -21.08 -2.17
N PRO A 984 16.91 -19.82 -1.83
CA PRO A 984 15.55 -19.28 -1.81
C PRO A 984 14.84 -19.30 -3.18
N THR A 985 15.58 -19.36 -4.29
CA THR A 985 15.05 -19.59 -5.65
C THR A 985 14.64 -21.04 -5.92
N GLY A 986 15.06 -22.00 -5.07
CA GLY A 986 15.03 -23.44 -5.36
C GLY A 986 16.12 -23.94 -6.32
N LEU A 987 16.89 -23.06 -6.97
CA LEU A 987 17.92 -23.43 -7.95
C LEU A 987 19.18 -23.98 -7.27
N PRO A 988 19.83 -25.04 -7.83
CA PRO A 988 21.13 -25.52 -7.36
C PRO A 988 22.24 -24.46 -7.35
N GLU A 989 22.20 -23.52 -8.29
CA GLU A 989 23.19 -22.44 -8.46
C GLU A 989 23.02 -21.28 -7.45
N ASP A 990 21.93 -21.25 -6.68
CA ASP A 990 21.73 -20.24 -5.64
C ASP A 990 22.34 -20.69 -4.31
N THR A 991 23.50 -20.13 -3.98
CA THR A 991 24.26 -20.39 -2.75
C THR A 991 23.74 -19.61 -1.53
N ARG A 992 22.79 -18.68 -1.68
CA ARG A 992 22.20 -17.93 -0.57
C ARG A 992 21.33 -18.86 0.29
N ARG A 993 21.14 -18.57 1.57
CA ARG A 993 20.38 -19.44 2.49
C ARG A 993 19.45 -18.65 3.41
N VAL A 994 18.25 -19.17 3.64
CA VAL A 994 17.15 -18.52 4.38
C VAL A 994 16.30 -19.55 5.14
N ASN A 995 15.68 -19.14 6.26
CA ASN A 995 14.73 -19.98 7.00
C ASN A 995 13.31 -19.97 6.39
N PHE A 996 13.02 -19.01 5.50
CA PHE A 996 11.70 -18.75 4.94
C PHE A 996 11.84 -18.27 3.48
N SER A 997 10.95 -18.71 2.60
CA SER A 997 10.85 -18.24 1.22
C SER A 997 9.39 -17.98 0.84
N VAL A 998 9.16 -17.31 -0.28
CA VAL A 998 7.84 -17.00 -0.81
C VAL A 998 7.43 -18.00 -1.90
N MET A 999 6.16 -18.38 -1.93
CA MET A 999 5.59 -19.23 -3.00
C MET A 999 4.15 -18.81 -3.33
N SER A 1000 3.75 -19.08 -4.56
CA SER A 1000 2.38 -18.92 -5.07
C SER A 1000 1.87 -20.23 -5.68
N GLY A 1001 0.61 -20.56 -5.44
CA GLY A 1001 -0.04 -21.76 -5.95
C GLY A 1001 -1.29 -22.15 -5.16
N THR A 1002 -2.18 -22.94 -5.77
CA THR A 1002 -3.25 -23.63 -5.03
C THR A 1002 -2.69 -24.60 -3.98
N SER A 1003 -1.44 -25.05 -4.17
CA SER A 1003 -0.59 -25.72 -3.18
C SER A 1003 -0.38 -24.96 -1.86
N MET A 1004 -0.47 -23.62 -1.86
CA MET A 1004 -0.38 -22.79 -0.65
C MET A 1004 -1.76 -22.46 -0.07
N ALA A 1005 -2.81 -22.43 -0.91
CA ALA A 1005 -4.20 -22.27 -0.45
C ALA A 1005 -4.73 -23.54 0.25
N CYS A 1006 -4.42 -24.73 -0.28
CA CYS A 1006 -4.73 -26.03 0.31
C CYS A 1006 -4.37 -26.13 1.82
N PRO A 1007 -3.11 -25.94 2.25
CA PRO A 1007 -2.70 -26.07 3.64
C PRO A 1007 -3.33 -25.01 4.56
N HIS A 1008 -3.65 -23.80 4.08
CA HIS A 1008 -4.44 -22.85 4.87
C HIS A 1008 -5.78 -23.49 5.29
N VAL A 1009 -6.49 -24.13 4.35
CA VAL A 1009 -7.76 -24.80 4.64
C VAL A 1009 -7.58 -26.11 5.41
N SER A 1010 -6.50 -26.86 5.20
CA SER A 1010 -6.15 -28.03 6.02
C SER A 1010 -5.96 -27.66 7.50
N GLY A 1011 -5.30 -26.54 7.78
CA GLY A 1011 -5.18 -26.02 9.14
C GLY A 1011 -6.51 -25.48 9.69
N ILE A 1012 -7.33 -24.80 8.88
CA ILE A 1012 -8.69 -24.39 9.30
C ILE A 1012 -9.56 -25.62 9.66
N ALA A 1013 -9.49 -26.70 8.86
CA ALA A 1013 -10.15 -27.97 9.15
C ALA A 1013 -9.65 -28.58 10.46
N ALA A 1014 -8.35 -28.45 10.79
CA ALA A 1014 -7.80 -28.84 12.09
C ALA A 1014 -8.35 -28.01 13.26
N LEU A 1015 -8.56 -26.69 13.09
CA LEU A 1015 -9.23 -25.86 14.10
C LEU A 1015 -10.69 -26.29 14.32
N ILE A 1016 -11.43 -26.60 13.25
CA ILE A 1016 -12.82 -27.06 13.35
C ILE A 1016 -12.87 -28.44 14.01
N ARG A 1017 -11.95 -29.34 13.66
CA ARG A 1017 -11.84 -30.69 14.23
C ARG A 1017 -11.47 -30.71 15.71
N SER A 1018 -10.70 -29.73 16.21
CA SER A 1018 -10.41 -29.65 17.65
C SER A 1018 -11.60 -29.17 18.48
N VAL A 1019 -12.43 -28.26 17.95
CA VAL A 1019 -13.71 -27.85 18.59
C VAL A 1019 -14.76 -28.96 18.46
N HIS A 1020 -14.82 -29.64 17.31
CA HIS A 1020 -15.85 -30.64 17.00
C HIS A 1020 -15.26 -32.04 16.66
N PRO A 1021 -14.63 -32.77 17.61
CA PRO A 1021 -14.00 -34.07 17.33
C PRO A 1021 -14.92 -35.17 16.79
N ARG A 1022 -16.25 -34.99 16.87
CA ARG A 1022 -17.27 -35.93 16.39
C ARG A 1022 -17.89 -35.55 15.04
N TRP A 1023 -17.52 -34.43 14.43
CA TRP A 1023 -18.02 -34.06 13.10
C TRP A 1023 -17.42 -34.95 12.01
N SER A 1024 -18.25 -35.26 11.00
CA SER A 1024 -17.82 -35.91 9.77
C SER A 1024 -16.96 -34.96 8.91
N PRO A 1025 -16.17 -35.50 7.97
CA PRO A 1025 -15.51 -34.70 6.92
C PRO A 1025 -16.51 -33.81 6.16
N ALA A 1026 -17.72 -34.31 5.90
CA ALA A 1026 -18.77 -33.55 5.22
C ALA A 1026 -19.30 -32.37 6.06
N ALA A 1027 -19.47 -32.54 7.37
CA ALA A 1027 -19.88 -31.46 8.26
C ALA A 1027 -18.80 -30.37 8.38
N ILE A 1028 -17.52 -30.76 8.49
CA ILE A 1028 -16.37 -29.83 8.50
C ILE A 1028 -16.31 -29.05 7.17
N LYS A 1029 -16.37 -29.75 6.04
CA LYS A 1029 -16.44 -29.13 4.70
C LYS A 1029 -17.63 -28.20 4.56
N SER A 1030 -18.82 -28.60 5.03
CA SER A 1030 -20.01 -27.75 5.00
C SER A 1030 -19.86 -26.49 5.84
N ALA A 1031 -19.19 -26.56 7.00
CA ALA A 1031 -18.98 -25.38 7.84
C ALA A 1031 -18.10 -24.35 7.13
N ILE A 1032 -17.01 -24.80 6.50
CA ILE A 1032 -16.11 -23.98 5.68
C ILE A 1032 -16.85 -23.36 4.49
N MET A 1033 -17.53 -24.18 3.68
CA MET A 1033 -18.22 -23.71 2.47
C MET A 1033 -19.38 -22.74 2.77
N THR A 1034 -20.18 -23.00 3.80
CA THR A 1034 -21.42 -22.23 4.02
C THR A 1034 -21.23 -20.90 4.75
N THR A 1035 -20.04 -20.68 5.33
CA THR A 1035 -19.66 -19.43 5.99
C THR A 1035 -18.65 -18.60 5.20
N ALA A 1036 -18.21 -19.10 4.03
CA ALA A 1036 -17.34 -18.40 3.11
C ALA A 1036 -17.96 -17.10 2.57
N GLU A 1037 -17.08 -16.12 2.30
CA GLU A 1037 -17.44 -14.75 1.96
C GLU A 1037 -17.14 -14.44 0.49
N VAL A 1038 -18.00 -13.64 -0.13
CA VAL A 1038 -17.93 -13.29 -1.56
C VAL A 1038 -17.56 -11.82 -1.78
N THR A 1039 -17.01 -11.21 -0.73
CA THR A 1039 -16.58 -9.81 -0.71
C THR A 1039 -15.12 -9.70 -0.27
N ASP A 1040 -14.44 -8.71 -0.81
CA ASP A 1040 -13.12 -8.27 -0.37
C ASP A 1040 -13.17 -7.53 0.99
N HIS A 1041 -12.01 -7.19 1.54
CA HIS A 1041 -11.88 -6.45 2.80
C HIS A 1041 -12.50 -5.03 2.76
N THR A 1042 -12.77 -4.49 1.57
CA THR A 1042 -13.47 -3.22 1.36
C THR A 1042 -14.99 -3.38 1.20
N GLY A 1043 -15.53 -4.60 1.38
CA GLY A 1043 -16.96 -4.92 1.29
C GLY A 1043 -17.53 -4.97 -0.13
N ARG A 1044 -16.69 -4.82 -1.16
CA ARG A 1044 -17.08 -4.98 -2.58
C ARG A 1044 -16.93 -6.45 -2.99
N PRO A 1045 -17.51 -6.91 -4.11
CA PRO A 1045 -17.36 -8.30 -4.55
C PRO A 1045 -15.90 -8.72 -4.71
N ILE A 1046 -15.57 -9.97 -4.40
CA ILE A 1046 -14.28 -10.57 -4.79
C ILE A 1046 -14.13 -10.46 -6.31
N LEU A 1047 -12.95 -10.07 -6.77
CA LEU A 1047 -12.63 -9.97 -8.18
C LEU A 1047 -12.13 -11.31 -8.73
N ASP A 1048 -12.36 -11.52 -10.02
CA ASP A 1048 -11.46 -12.24 -10.89
C ASP A 1048 -10.97 -11.23 -11.95
N GLU A 1049 -9.70 -10.87 -11.85
CA GLU A 1049 -9.09 -9.76 -12.60
C GLU A 1049 -9.88 -8.45 -12.41
N ASP A 1050 -10.48 -7.87 -13.44
CA ASP A 1050 -11.30 -6.65 -13.32
C ASP A 1050 -12.80 -6.90 -13.09
N GLN A 1051 -13.26 -8.15 -13.22
CA GLN A 1051 -14.67 -8.51 -13.11
C GLN A 1051 -15.00 -9.09 -11.73
N PRO A 1052 -16.27 -9.01 -11.25
CA PRO A 1052 -16.69 -9.77 -10.09
C PRO A 1052 -16.55 -11.28 -10.36
N ALA A 1053 -15.78 -11.99 -9.53
CA ALA A 1053 -15.59 -13.44 -9.65
C ALA A 1053 -16.93 -14.18 -9.59
N GLY A 1054 -17.06 -15.23 -10.38
CA GLY A 1054 -18.22 -16.12 -10.40
C GLY A 1054 -18.07 -17.32 -9.46
N VAL A 1055 -19.16 -18.08 -9.33
CA VAL A 1055 -19.20 -19.33 -8.54
C VAL A 1055 -18.28 -20.43 -9.05
N PHE A 1056 -17.82 -20.39 -10.30
CA PHE A 1056 -16.84 -21.36 -10.83
C PHE A 1056 -15.39 -20.96 -10.54
N ASP A 1057 -15.15 -19.74 -10.04
CA ASP A 1057 -13.83 -19.19 -9.80
C ASP A 1057 -13.53 -19.18 -8.30
N MET A 1058 -14.47 -18.65 -7.50
CA MET A 1058 -14.35 -18.63 -6.04
C MET A 1058 -14.98 -19.85 -5.32
N GLY A 1059 -15.72 -20.70 -6.04
CA GLY A 1059 -16.55 -21.74 -5.42
C GLY A 1059 -17.68 -21.15 -4.57
N ALA A 1060 -17.70 -21.45 -3.27
CA ALA A 1060 -18.59 -20.78 -2.33
C ALA A 1060 -18.11 -19.39 -1.88
N GLY A 1061 -16.81 -19.07 -2.04
CA GLY A 1061 -16.20 -17.82 -1.59
C GLY A 1061 -14.86 -18.05 -0.90
N HIS A 1062 -14.30 -16.97 -0.36
CA HIS A 1062 -13.10 -16.99 0.47
C HIS A 1062 -13.40 -17.49 1.89
N VAL A 1063 -12.53 -18.34 2.44
CA VAL A 1063 -12.74 -18.99 3.74
C VAL A 1063 -12.74 -18.00 4.91
N ASN A 1064 -13.75 -18.08 5.78
CA ASN A 1064 -13.78 -17.38 7.07
C ASN A 1064 -13.62 -18.39 8.22
N PRO A 1065 -12.43 -18.51 8.86
CA PRO A 1065 -12.19 -19.47 9.93
C PRO A 1065 -13.07 -19.24 11.16
N GLN A 1066 -13.25 -17.97 11.56
CA GLN A 1066 -13.99 -17.58 12.77
C GLN A 1066 -15.45 -18.05 12.69
N ARG A 1067 -16.08 -17.91 11.51
CA ARG A 1067 -17.47 -18.31 11.29
C ARG A 1067 -17.60 -19.81 11.05
N ALA A 1068 -16.61 -20.44 10.41
CA ALA A 1068 -16.59 -21.90 10.18
C ALA A 1068 -16.50 -22.74 11.47
N LEU A 1069 -15.99 -22.18 12.58
CA LEU A 1069 -16.04 -22.86 13.89
C LEU A 1069 -17.46 -22.97 14.48
N ASN A 1070 -18.37 -22.07 14.10
CA ASN A 1070 -19.76 -22.08 14.55
C ASN A 1070 -20.71 -21.61 13.43
N PRO A 1071 -21.00 -22.48 12.44
CA PRO A 1071 -21.84 -22.13 11.29
C PRO A 1071 -23.34 -22.08 11.64
N GLY A 1072 -23.75 -22.58 12.81
CA GLY A 1072 -25.15 -22.73 13.20
C GLY A 1072 -25.85 -23.95 12.57
N LEU A 1073 -25.78 -24.13 11.24
CA LEU A 1073 -26.25 -25.34 10.55
C LEU A 1073 -25.15 -25.94 9.65
N VAL A 1074 -25.18 -27.25 9.45
CA VAL A 1074 -24.33 -27.96 8.47
C VAL A 1074 -25.14 -28.92 7.59
N TYR A 1075 -24.66 -29.12 6.35
CA TYR A 1075 -25.09 -30.19 5.46
C TYR A 1075 -24.20 -31.42 5.67
N ASP A 1076 -24.70 -32.41 6.40
CA ASP A 1076 -23.98 -33.68 6.62
C ASP A 1076 -24.33 -34.73 5.54
N ILE A 1077 -23.32 -35.51 5.16
CA ILE A 1077 -23.33 -36.49 4.06
C ILE A 1077 -22.68 -37.79 4.54
N ARG A 1078 -23.38 -38.92 4.41
CA ARG A 1078 -22.87 -40.25 4.78
C ARG A 1078 -22.12 -40.91 3.62
N PRO A 1079 -21.22 -41.89 3.86
CA PRO A 1079 -20.62 -42.71 2.79
C PRO A 1079 -21.66 -43.27 1.79
N ASP A 1080 -22.79 -43.77 2.30
CA ASP A 1080 -23.86 -44.34 1.47
C ASP A 1080 -24.61 -43.28 0.64
N ASP A 1081 -24.62 -42.01 1.06
CA ASP A 1081 -25.13 -40.90 0.25
C ASP A 1081 -24.21 -40.66 -0.98
N TYR A 1082 -22.88 -40.82 -0.83
CA TYR A 1082 -21.95 -40.75 -1.97
C TYR A 1082 -22.06 -41.96 -2.91
N ILE A 1083 -22.26 -43.17 -2.39
CA ILE A 1083 -22.56 -44.36 -3.20
C ILE A 1083 -23.83 -44.12 -4.03
N THR A 1084 -24.88 -43.57 -3.40
CA THR A 1084 -26.13 -43.22 -4.08
C THR A 1084 -25.92 -42.12 -5.14
N HIS A 1085 -25.01 -41.18 -4.89
CA HIS A 1085 -24.63 -40.17 -5.88
C HIS A 1085 -23.95 -40.79 -7.11
N LEU A 1086 -22.98 -41.69 -6.93
CA LEU A 1086 -22.31 -42.39 -8.05
C LEU A 1086 -23.33 -43.18 -8.92
N CYS A 1087 -24.25 -43.91 -8.28
CA CYS A 1087 -25.36 -44.54 -8.99
C CYS A 1087 -26.26 -43.54 -9.75
N SER A 1088 -26.45 -42.32 -9.21
CA SER A 1088 -27.24 -41.27 -9.86
C SER A 1088 -26.53 -40.56 -11.03
N LEU A 1089 -25.20 -40.65 -11.08
CA LEU A 1089 -24.36 -40.21 -12.21
C LEU A 1089 -24.32 -41.24 -13.35
N GLY A 1090 -24.73 -42.49 -13.07
CA GLY A 1090 -24.73 -43.59 -14.05
C GLY A 1090 -23.50 -44.49 -14.00
N TYR A 1091 -22.65 -44.39 -12.98
CA TYR A 1091 -21.47 -45.24 -12.82
C TYR A 1091 -21.89 -46.72 -12.73
N THR A 1092 -21.15 -47.61 -13.38
CA THR A 1092 -21.46 -49.05 -13.35
C THR A 1092 -21.13 -49.69 -12.01
N LYS A 1093 -21.66 -50.89 -11.77
CA LYS A 1093 -21.33 -51.71 -10.59
C LYS A 1093 -19.82 -51.95 -10.46
N SER A 1094 -19.08 -52.05 -11.57
CA SER A 1094 -17.63 -52.27 -11.54
C SER A 1094 -16.90 -51.01 -11.06
N GLU A 1095 -17.23 -49.85 -11.64
CA GLU A 1095 -16.61 -48.56 -11.30
C GLU A 1095 -16.87 -48.18 -9.83
N ILE A 1096 -18.09 -48.37 -9.33
CA ILE A 1096 -18.42 -48.11 -7.92
C ILE A 1096 -17.71 -49.10 -7.00
N PHE A 1097 -17.49 -50.35 -7.43
CA PHE A 1097 -16.67 -51.30 -6.69
C PHE A 1097 -15.20 -50.87 -6.64
N SER A 1098 -14.62 -50.36 -7.73
CA SER A 1098 -13.25 -49.81 -7.74
C SER A 1098 -13.07 -48.65 -6.75
N ILE A 1099 -14.06 -47.75 -6.63
CA ILE A 1099 -14.00 -46.60 -5.71
C ILE A 1099 -14.20 -47.03 -4.24
N THR A 1100 -15.18 -47.91 -4.00
CA THR A 1100 -15.76 -48.09 -2.65
C THR A 1100 -15.48 -49.46 -2.03
N HIS A 1101 -15.00 -50.43 -2.82
CA HIS A 1101 -14.96 -51.87 -2.50
C HIS A 1101 -16.31 -52.47 -2.09
N ARG A 1102 -17.45 -51.79 -2.34
CA ARG A 1102 -18.78 -52.30 -2.02
C ARG A 1102 -19.50 -52.81 -3.27
N ASN A 1103 -19.97 -54.06 -3.21
CA ASN A 1103 -20.77 -54.67 -4.26
C ASN A 1103 -22.21 -54.12 -4.21
N VAL A 1104 -22.55 -53.20 -5.12
CA VAL A 1104 -23.81 -52.45 -5.10
C VAL A 1104 -24.73 -52.78 -6.27
N SER A 1105 -26.04 -52.61 -6.05
CA SER A 1105 -27.06 -52.65 -7.11
C SER A 1105 -27.69 -51.28 -7.26
N CYS A 1106 -27.23 -50.48 -8.23
CA CYS A 1106 -27.81 -49.17 -8.51
C CYS A 1106 -29.31 -49.25 -8.87
N ASN A 1107 -29.75 -50.36 -9.48
CA ASN A 1107 -31.17 -50.62 -9.74
C ASN A 1107 -32.00 -50.77 -8.45
N ALA A 1108 -31.43 -51.28 -7.36
CA ALA A 1108 -32.10 -51.31 -6.05
C ALA A 1108 -32.01 -49.94 -5.36
N ILE A 1109 -30.80 -49.36 -5.31
CA ILE A 1109 -30.52 -48.06 -4.66
C ILE A 1109 -31.39 -46.94 -5.25
N MET A 1110 -31.50 -46.84 -6.57
CA MET A 1110 -32.32 -45.82 -7.25
C MET A 1110 -33.83 -46.11 -7.20
N LYS A 1111 -34.24 -47.38 -7.01
CA LYS A 1111 -35.65 -47.72 -6.72
C LYS A 1111 -36.07 -47.25 -5.32
N MET A 1112 -35.17 -47.35 -4.33
CA MET A 1112 -35.40 -46.85 -2.96
C MET A 1112 -35.29 -45.32 -2.90
N ASN A 1113 -34.25 -44.75 -3.49
CA ASN A 1113 -33.92 -43.32 -3.42
C ASN A 1113 -34.43 -42.54 -4.64
N ARG A 1114 -35.72 -42.68 -4.98
CA ARG A 1114 -36.33 -41.98 -6.12
C ARG A 1114 -36.26 -40.47 -5.94
N GLY A 1115 -35.60 -39.78 -6.88
CA GLY A 1115 -35.39 -38.33 -6.81
C GLY A 1115 -34.30 -37.90 -5.82
N PHE A 1116 -33.34 -38.78 -5.54
CA PHE A 1116 -32.13 -38.45 -4.78
C PHE A 1116 -31.39 -37.24 -5.37
N SER A 1117 -30.76 -36.47 -4.49
CA SER A 1117 -29.74 -35.49 -4.84
C SER A 1117 -28.77 -35.38 -3.66
N LEU A 1118 -27.48 -35.62 -3.89
CA LEU A 1118 -26.45 -35.56 -2.85
C LEU A 1118 -26.60 -34.30 -1.99
N ASN A 1119 -26.48 -34.42 -0.67
CA ASN A 1119 -26.73 -33.33 0.28
C ASN A 1119 -25.58 -32.31 0.34
N TYR A 1120 -25.13 -31.84 -0.82
CA TYR A 1120 -23.96 -30.97 -0.98
C TYR A 1120 -24.26 -29.53 -0.55
N PRO A 1121 -23.29 -28.77 0.01
CA PRO A 1121 -23.50 -27.38 0.45
C PRO A 1121 -23.83 -26.36 -0.65
N SER A 1122 -23.80 -26.75 -1.92
CA SER A 1122 -24.14 -25.92 -3.09
C SER A 1122 -25.11 -26.63 -4.03
N PHE A 1123 -25.52 -25.95 -5.10
CA PHE A 1123 -26.37 -26.49 -6.17
C PHE A 1123 -25.76 -26.19 -7.54
N SER A 1124 -25.43 -27.21 -8.34
CA SER A 1124 -25.21 -27.05 -9.79
C SER A 1124 -26.43 -27.58 -10.55
N VAL A 1125 -27.03 -26.71 -11.38
CA VAL A 1125 -28.34 -26.91 -11.99
C VAL A 1125 -28.22 -26.91 -13.52
N ILE A 1126 -27.76 -28.02 -14.06
CA ILE A 1126 -27.68 -28.21 -15.52
C ILE A 1126 -29.10 -28.42 -16.08
N PHE A 1127 -29.63 -27.50 -16.87
CA PHE A 1127 -30.81 -27.72 -17.70
C PHE A 1127 -30.39 -28.37 -19.03
N LYS A 1128 -30.94 -29.56 -19.33
CA LYS A 1128 -30.71 -30.32 -20.57
C LYS A 1128 -32.04 -30.59 -21.27
N GLY A 1129 -32.03 -30.62 -22.61
CA GLY A 1129 -33.03 -31.31 -23.43
C GLY A 1129 -34.51 -31.10 -23.06
N GLY A 1130 -34.98 -29.84 -23.01
CA GLY A 1130 -36.39 -29.52 -22.76
C GLY A 1130 -36.85 -29.57 -21.31
N VAL A 1131 -36.05 -30.12 -20.38
CA VAL A 1131 -36.35 -30.12 -18.94
C VAL A 1131 -36.28 -28.68 -18.40
N ARG A 1132 -37.44 -28.05 -18.16
CA ARG A 1132 -37.52 -26.66 -17.62
C ARG A 1132 -37.58 -26.58 -16.08
N ARG A 1133 -37.71 -27.70 -15.37
CA ARG A 1133 -37.83 -27.75 -13.91
C ARG A 1133 -36.96 -28.86 -13.31
N LYS A 1134 -36.04 -28.49 -12.42
CA LYS A 1134 -35.32 -29.43 -11.54
C LYS A 1134 -35.75 -29.24 -10.09
N MET A 1135 -35.70 -30.31 -9.31
CA MET A 1135 -36.01 -30.34 -7.88
C MET A 1135 -34.83 -30.97 -7.14
N PHE A 1136 -34.38 -30.34 -6.07
CA PHE A 1136 -33.34 -30.85 -5.18
C PHE A 1136 -33.90 -30.99 -3.77
N SER A 1137 -33.54 -32.08 -3.11
CA SER A 1137 -33.76 -32.27 -1.67
C SER A 1137 -32.48 -31.94 -0.92
N ARG A 1138 -32.61 -31.32 0.26
CA ARG A 1138 -31.51 -30.99 1.15
C ARG A 1138 -31.93 -31.21 2.60
N ARG A 1139 -30.97 -31.57 3.44
CA ARG A 1139 -31.11 -31.84 4.87
C ARG A 1139 -30.06 -31.03 5.64
N LEU A 1140 -30.51 -30.20 6.57
CA LEU A 1140 -29.64 -29.39 7.43
C LEU A 1140 -29.71 -29.92 8.86
N THR A 1141 -28.56 -30.04 9.50
CA THR A 1141 -28.42 -30.41 10.91
C THR A 1141 -28.10 -29.16 11.71
N ASN A 1142 -28.84 -28.90 12.79
CA ASN A 1142 -28.54 -27.83 13.72
C ASN A 1142 -27.34 -28.17 14.59
N VAL A 1143 -26.29 -27.34 14.55
CA VAL A 1143 -25.09 -27.44 15.39
C VAL A 1143 -24.88 -26.17 16.24
N GLY A 1144 -25.77 -25.19 16.13
CA GLY A 1144 -25.85 -24.01 17.00
C GLY A 1144 -26.76 -24.26 18.21
N SER A 1145 -27.47 -23.21 18.64
CA SER A 1145 -28.38 -23.26 19.78
C SER A 1145 -29.61 -24.15 19.56
N ALA A 1146 -30.16 -24.68 20.64
CA ALA A 1146 -31.51 -25.26 20.67
C ALA A 1146 -32.58 -24.18 20.47
N ASN A 1147 -33.79 -24.59 20.09
CA ASN A 1147 -34.92 -23.71 19.74
C ASN A 1147 -34.62 -22.65 18.65
N SER A 1148 -33.63 -22.91 17.79
CA SER A 1148 -33.18 -22.00 16.73
C SER A 1148 -34.13 -22.01 15.52
N ILE A 1149 -34.38 -20.83 14.95
CA ILE A 1149 -35.30 -20.64 13.83
C ILE A 1149 -34.56 -19.98 12.66
N TYR A 1150 -34.49 -20.66 11.52
CA TYR A 1150 -33.84 -20.14 10.32
C TYR A 1150 -34.87 -19.80 9.23
N SER A 1151 -34.69 -18.66 8.58
CA SER A 1151 -35.53 -18.18 7.48
C SER A 1151 -34.74 -18.12 6.17
N MET A 1152 -35.39 -18.36 5.03
CA MET A 1152 -34.77 -18.49 3.71
C MET A 1152 -34.75 -17.19 2.90
N GLU A 1153 -33.56 -16.66 2.65
CA GLU A 1153 -33.28 -15.61 1.66
C GLU A 1153 -32.81 -16.20 0.31
N VAL A 1154 -33.22 -15.61 -0.81
CA VAL A 1154 -33.01 -16.18 -2.16
C VAL A 1154 -32.50 -15.13 -3.16
N LYS A 1155 -31.20 -15.17 -3.50
CA LYS A 1155 -30.67 -14.57 -4.73
C LYS A 1155 -30.93 -15.55 -5.87
N ALA A 1156 -32.00 -15.35 -6.63
CA ALA A 1156 -32.37 -16.22 -7.73
C ALA A 1156 -31.45 -15.99 -8.95
N PRO A 1157 -30.91 -17.04 -9.60
CA PRO A 1157 -30.14 -16.89 -10.83
C PRO A 1157 -30.95 -16.24 -11.96
N GLU A 1158 -30.25 -15.45 -12.78
CA GLU A 1158 -30.84 -14.75 -13.93
C GLU A 1158 -31.56 -15.75 -14.86
N GLY A 1159 -32.76 -15.41 -15.32
CA GLY A 1159 -33.60 -16.31 -16.10
C GLY A 1159 -34.20 -17.52 -15.35
N VAL A 1160 -34.05 -17.66 -14.03
CA VAL A 1160 -34.57 -18.80 -13.23
C VAL A 1160 -35.51 -18.34 -12.10
N LYS A 1161 -36.69 -18.97 -12.00
CA LYS A 1161 -37.55 -18.86 -10.81
C LYS A 1161 -37.16 -19.96 -9.82
N VAL A 1162 -36.79 -19.56 -8.61
CA VAL A 1162 -36.47 -20.48 -7.51
C VAL A 1162 -37.64 -20.53 -6.52
N ILE A 1163 -37.99 -21.72 -6.04
CA ILE A 1163 -39.04 -21.94 -5.02
C ILE A 1163 -38.47 -22.85 -3.93
N VAL A 1164 -38.65 -22.49 -2.66
CA VAL A 1164 -38.19 -23.29 -1.51
C VAL A 1164 -39.39 -23.65 -0.62
N LYS A 1165 -39.49 -24.91 -0.18
CA LYS A 1165 -40.48 -25.36 0.83
C LYS A 1165 -39.85 -26.34 1.85
N PRO A 1166 -40.03 -26.11 3.17
CA PRO A 1166 -40.58 -24.91 3.79
C PRO A 1166 -39.64 -23.70 3.60
N LYS A 1167 -40.14 -22.48 3.81
CA LYS A 1167 -39.32 -21.24 3.82
C LYS A 1167 -38.68 -20.93 5.19
N ARG A 1168 -39.05 -21.68 6.23
CA ARG A 1168 -38.56 -21.56 7.60
C ARG A 1168 -38.25 -22.96 8.13
N LEU A 1169 -37.18 -23.10 8.90
CA LEU A 1169 -36.82 -24.30 9.65
C LEU A 1169 -36.80 -23.97 11.14
N VAL A 1170 -37.35 -24.85 11.96
CA VAL A 1170 -37.53 -24.65 13.42
C VAL A 1170 -36.93 -25.86 14.14
N PHE A 1171 -35.69 -25.72 14.62
CA PHE A 1171 -34.96 -26.77 15.29
C PHE A 1171 -35.17 -26.68 16.80
N LYS A 1172 -35.89 -27.65 17.37
CA LYS A 1172 -36.17 -27.69 18.82
C LYS A 1172 -34.90 -28.01 19.62
N GLN A 1173 -34.02 -28.85 19.07
CA GLN A 1173 -32.82 -29.34 19.76
C GLN A 1173 -31.57 -29.27 18.87
N VAL A 1174 -30.40 -29.33 19.50
CA VAL A 1174 -29.11 -29.50 18.82
C VAL A 1174 -29.05 -30.90 18.20
N ASN A 1175 -28.31 -31.05 17.11
CA ASN A 1175 -28.22 -32.26 16.26
C ASN A 1175 -29.53 -32.71 15.60
N GLN A 1176 -30.63 -31.94 15.72
CA GLN A 1176 -31.84 -32.19 14.93
C GLN A 1176 -31.55 -31.94 13.45
N SER A 1177 -31.88 -32.91 12.60
CA SER A 1177 -31.94 -32.74 11.15
C SER A 1177 -33.35 -32.31 10.69
N LEU A 1178 -33.42 -31.38 9.74
CA LEU A 1178 -34.65 -31.03 9.02
C LEU A 1178 -34.39 -30.95 7.52
N SER A 1179 -35.38 -31.36 6.72
CA SER A 1179 -35.28 -31.40 5.26
C SER A 1179 -36.11 -30.31 4.59
N TYR A 1180 -35.60 -29.80 3.47
CA TYR A 1180 -36.29 -28.84 2.60
C TYR A 1180 -36.12 -29.22 1.13
N ARG A 1181 -37.04 -28.74 0.29
CA ARG A 1181 -37.02 -28.95 -1.17
C ARG A 1181 -36.90 -27.62 -1.89
N VAL A 1182 -36.07 -27.61 -2.94
CA VAL A 1182 -35.87 -26.47 -3.84
C VAL A 1182 -36.29 -26.86 -5.25
N TRP A 1183 -37.06 -26.02 -5.91
CA TRP A 1183 -37.36 -26.14 -7.34
C TRP A 1183 -36.71 -24.98 -8.09
N PHE A 1184 -35.88 -25.30 -9.08
CA PHE A 1184 -35.33 -24.37 -10.05
C PHE A 1184 -36.12 -24.50 -11.35
N ILE A 1185 -36.73 -23.40 -11.80
CA ILE A 1185 -37.61 -23.37 -12.98
C ILE A 1185 -37.05 -22.36 -13.99
N SER A 1186 -36.56 -22.84 -15.13
CA SER A 1186 -36.03 -21.96 -16.17
C SER A 1186 -37.14 -21.19 -16.88
N ARG A 1187 -36.95 -19.87 -17.02
CA ARG A 1187 -37.76 -18.97 -17.84
C ARG A 1187 -37.19 -18.86 -19.27
N LYS A 1188 -35.86 -18.89 -19.43
CA LYS A 1188 -35.19 -18.88 -20.74
C LYS A 1188 -35.64 -20.09 -21.57
N ARG A 1189 -36.09 -19.86 -22.80
CA ARG A 1189 -36.17 -20.92 -23.83
C ARG A 1189 -34.76 -21.01 -24.43
N VAL A 1190 -34.09 -22.16 -24.28
CA VAL A 1190 -32.86 -22.43 -25.04
C VAL A 1190 -33.23 -22.48 -26.52
N LYS A 1191 -32.67 -21.57 -27.34
CA LYS A 1191 -32.71 -21.72 -28.80
C LYS A 1191 -31.72 -22.81 -29.21
N ARG A 1192 -31.94 -23.45 -30.36
CA ARG A 1192 -30.84 -24.11 -31.08
C ARG A 1192 -30.02 -23.02 -31.77
N GLY A 1193 -28.69 -23.05 -31.66
CA GLY A 1193 -27.79 -22.14 -32.36
C GLY A 1193 -27.34 -20.89 -31.58
N ASP A 1194 -27.59 -20.80 -30.27
CA ASP A 1194 -26.80 -19.90 -29.40
C ASP A 1194 -25.60 -20.74 -28.89
N ASP A 1195 -24.42 -20.61 -29.50
CA ASP A 1195 -23.23 -21.44 -29.16
C ASP A 1195 -22.53 -21.01 -27.86
N LEU A 1196 -22.90 -19.86 -27.30
CA LEU A 1196 -22.48 -19.43 -25.97
C LEU A 1196 -23.17 -20.26 -24.88
N VAL A 1197 -22.39 -21.06 -24.15
CA VAL A 1197 -22.82 -21.77 -22.94
C VAL A 1197 -23.17 -20.74 -21.85
N ASN A 1198 -24.41 -20.28 -21.89
CA ASN A 1198 -24.94 -19.38 -20.89
C ASN A 1198 -24.88 -20.07 -19.51
N TYR A 1199 -24.24 -19.43 -18.55
CA TYR A 1199 -24.40 -19.72 -17.13
C TYR A 1199 -25.16 -18.59 -16.42
N ALA A 1200 -25.68 -18.88 -15.24
CA ALA A 1200 -26.24 -17.86 -14.35
C ALA A 1200 -26.03 -18.29 -12.90
N GLU A 1201 -25.72 -17.33 -12.03
CA GLU A 1201 -25.36 -17.60 -10.63
C GLU A 1201 -26.32 -16.96 -9.61
N GLY A 1202 -26.34 -17.51 -8.41
CA GLY A 1202 -27.19 -17.05 -7.31
C GLY A 1202 -26.84 -17.74 -5.99
N SER A 1203 -27.70 -17.59 -4.99
CA SER A 1203 -27.50 -18.26 -3.70
C SER A 1203 -28.79 -18.40 -2.88
N LEU A 1204 -28.87 -19.49 -2.12
CA LEU A 1204 -29.81 -19.64 -1.01
C LEU A 1204 -29.09 -19.29 0.29
N THR A 1205 -29.74 -18.64 1.24
CA THR A 1205 -29.13 -18.36 2.55
C THR A 1205 -30.15 -18.62 3.66
N TRP A 1206 -29.80 -19.49 4.60
CA TRP A 1206 -30.56 -19.69 5.83
C TRP A 1206 -30.04 -18.75 6.91
N VAL A 1207 -30.91 -17.88 7.42
CA VAL A 1207 -30.56 -16.79 8.33
C VAL A 1207 -31.25 -16.99 9.67
N HIS A 1208 -30.48 -16.96 10.76
CA HIS A 1208 -31.04 -17.17 12.10
C HIS A 1208 -31.88 -15.97 12.55
N SER A 1209 -33.14 -16.22 12.92
CA SER A 1209 -34.17 -15.19 13.07
C SER A 1209 -34.00 -14.30 14.31
N GLN A 1210 -33.11 -14.66 15.24
CA GLN A 1210 -32.76 -13.86 16.43
C GLN A 1210 -31.32 -13.33 16.39
N ASN A 1211 -30.48 -13.77 15.46
CA ASN A 1211 -29.08 -13.34 15.37
C ASN A 1211 -28.60 -13.44 13.92
N GLY A 1212 -28.70 -12.32 13.20
CA GLY A 1212 -28.47 -12.26 11.75
C GLY A 1212 -27.03 -12.54 11.30
N SER A 1213 -26.06 -12.78 12.21
CA SER A 1213 -24.70 -13.18 11.85
C SER A 1213 -24.58 -14.65 11.39
N TYR A 1214 -25.45 -15.52 11.91
CA TYR A 1214 -25.59 -16.91 11.48
C TYR A 1214 -26.34 -16.97 10.13
N ARG A 1215 -25.56 -16.88 9.06
CA ARG A 1215 -26.01 -16.90 7.65
C ARG A 1215 -25.33 -18.07 6.94
N VAL A 1216 -26.06 -19.18 6.77
CA VAL A 1216 -25.60 -20.41 6.13
C VAL A 1216 -25.92 -20.30 4.64
N ARG A 1217 -24.92 -19.88 3.85
CA ARG A 1217 -25.07 -19.61 2.42
C ARG A 1217 -24.73 -20.85 1.58
N SER A 1218 -25.52 -21.09 0.54
CA SER A 1218 -25.29 -22.11 -0.48
C SER A 1218 -25.28 -21.46 -1.86
N PRO A 1219 -24.15 -21.44 -2.58
CA PRO A 1219 -24.11 -20.92 -3.95
C PRO A 1219 -24.93 -21.81 -4.90
N VAL A 1220 -25.44 -21.19 -5.95
CA VAL A 1220 -26.21 -21.83 -7.02
C VAL A 1220 -25.54 -21.48 -8.35
N ALA A 1221 -25.05 -22.48 -9.06
CA ALA A 1221 -24.70 -22.38 -10.48
C ALA A 1221 -25.83 -22.95 -11.33
N VAL A 1222 -26.16 -22.30 -12.44
CA VAL A 1222 -27.09 -22.78 -13.46
C VAL A 1222 -26.38 -22.79 -14.79
N THR A 1223 -26.49 -23.88 -15.54
CA THR A 1223 -25.97 -23.97 -16.91
C THR A 1223 -27.06 -24.49 -17.84
N TRP A 1224 -27.15 -23.91 -19.04
CA TRP A 1224 -28.03 -24.41 -20.10
C TRP A 1224 -27.15 -25.09 -21.15
N LYS A 1225 -27.20 -26.43 -21.22
CA LYS A 1225 -26.56 -27.14 -22.34
C LYS A 1225 -27.57 -27.30 -23.47
N SER A 1226 -27.14 -26.95 -24.69
CA SER A 1226 -27.67 -27.50 -25.94
C SER A 1226 -27.59 -29.05 -25.90
N LYS A 1227 -28.25 -29.71 -26.84
CA LYS A 1227 -28.52 -31.16 -26.76
C LYS A 1227 -27.39 -31.97 -27.39
#